data_AF-A0A9D7E078-F1
#
_entry.id   AF-A0A9D7E078-F1
#
_cell.length_a   1.000
_cell.length_b   1.000
_cell.length_c   1.000
_cell.angle_alpha   90.00
_cell.angle_beta   90.00
_cell.angle_gamma   90.00
#
_symmetry.space_group_name_H-M   'P 1'
#
loop_
_entity.id
_entity.type
_entity.pdbx_description
1 polymer ?
#
loop_
_entity_poly.entity_id
_entity_poly.type
_entity_poly.pdbx_seq_one_letter_code
_entity_poly.pdbx_strand_id
1 'polypeptide(L)'
;MAITNFERVGKALELLKAGLGPFVERELKARYGDGWAFEVKDILADTRLGAGKTESLNDIAALLVVMDRKWGDVFRQILGKSERSLANEILAVRNRWAHQETFSSDDAYRALDSAGRLLTAVSATQADEVEKMKMELLRVRFDEQARGEKRKSAGIAIESGVAGSLKPWREVVTPHEDVASGRYQQAEFAADLWQVHLGEGTAEYRDPVEFFRRTYLTESLKEMLIGAVRRLSAGGGDPVVQLQTNFGGGKTHSMLALYHLFSGIAPTDLAGIDAVMAAAGASTLPSARRVVLVGNKISPGNPSTKSDGTVVHTLWGELAWQLGGRSAYARIAKDDERATSPGDVLRELFNEYGPCLILIDEWVAYARQLHDQSDLPAGGFETQFTFAQVLSESAKLANNCLLVISLPASDTSGSPHTRANDVEVGGTRGREALDRLRNVVGRVESSWRPATAEEGFEIVRRRLFQPLSDPAQFKDRDVVARAFADFYRTQQAEFPPECRESEYEQRIKAAYPIHPEIFDRLYTDWSTLVKFQRTRGVLRLMAAVIHSLWEKGDRNPLILPANVAIDDPRVQSELTRYLSDNWVPVIEKDVDGPNSLPLKLDGELPNLGKFSACRRVARAIYMGSAPTTAAAHKGIEDRRVKLGCVMPGESPAVFGDALRRMAGAATYLYQDGPHCWYSTQPTVTKLAEDRAEQLKRQPDKVAHELEQRLRKDLARTGDFNRIHPMPQTGADVPDDFDARLVVLGVDHPFSKEAGNPAELTAKSILETRGNTPRLYRNTLVFLAADKTRLQDLDEAARKLLAWESILAEQKNLNLSPFQVTQAETQKSAAEGAVIARLPETYQWLMVPVQATPQAPVTWEALRLSGNDALAARASKKLRTDELLLTSFAPTRLRMELDRVPLWRGDHVAVRQLVEDFARYLYLPRFTDSNVLLHAIGDGASLLTWSQDSFGFADSFDEAAGRYKGLRGGTMVMLNDVHAPGFLVKPDVARAQLDAERVATQTDGAAGRPSGESTGTDPQPGTSSTKTTQQPAATRPTRFHGAVVLDSNRVGRDASRIADEVISHLAGLVGASLRVTIEVEAEIPSGVPDNVVRTVTENSRTLKFTSHGFESE
;
A
#
# COMPACT_ATOMS: atom_id res chain seq x y z
N MET A 1 15.36 6.87 28.90
CA MET A 1 15.00 5.59 29.53
C MET A 1 13.82 5.84 30.45
N ALA A 2 12.80 4.98 30.46
CA ALA A 2 11.64 5.14 31.34
C ALA A 2 12.04 4.72 32.77
N ILE A 3 11.76 5.55 33.77
CA ILE A 3 12.00 5.25 35.18
C ILE A 3 11.15 4.02 35.59
N THR A 4 11.76 3.06 36.28
CA THR A 4 11.11 1.84 36.76
C THR A 4 10.30 2.10 38.03
N ASN A 5 9.36 1.21 38.37
CA ASN A 5 8.59 1.33 39.61
C ASN A 5 9.46 1.26 40.86
N PHE A 6 10.51 0.42 40.83
CA PHE A 6 11.49 0.34 41.92
C PHE A 6 12.25 1.66 42.11
N GLU A 7 12.66 2.31 41.02
CA GLU A 7 13.32 3.63 41.05
C GLU A 7 12.38 4.75 41.51
N ARG A 8 11.09 4.72 41.10
CA ARG A 8 10.08 5.68 41.56
C ARG A 8 9.90 5.63 43.08
N VAL A 9 9.79 4.42 43.65
CA VAL A 9 9.66 4.21 45.10
C VAL A 9 10.93 4.66 45.81
N GLY A 10 12.11 4.32 45.30
CA GLY A 10 13.38 4.79 45.87
C GLY A 10 13.50 6.31 45.91
N LYS A 11 13.13 6.99 44.82
CA LYS A 11 13.13 8.46 44.76
C LYS A 11 12.11 9.08 45.73
N ALA A 12 10.95 8.45 45.91
CA ALA A 12 9.96 8.89 46.90
C ALA A 12 10.49 8.79 48.34
N LEU A 13 11.24 7.73 48.67
CA LEU A 13 11.86 7.55 49.99
C LEU A 13 12.94 8.60 50.28
N GLU A 14 13.73 8.99 49.27
CA GLU A 14 14.71 10.08 49.42
C GLU A 14 14.04 11.45 49.62
N LEU A 15 12.97 11.74 48.87
CA LEU A 15 12.17 12.95 49.10
C LEU A 15 11.52 12.96 50.47
N LEU A 16 11.05 11.81 50.94
CA LEU A 16 10.50 11.63 52.27
C LEU A 16 11.54 11.91 53.35
N LYS A 17 12.78 11.44 53.17
CA LYS A 17 13.90 11.73 54.07
C LYS A 17 14.18 13.21 54.16
N ALA A 18 14.28 13.88 53.01
CA ALA A 18 14.56 15.30 52.94
C ALA A 18 13.45 16.16 53.58
N GLY A 19 12.19 15.75 53.44
CA GLY A 19 11.05 16.47 54.01
C GLY A 19 10.81 16.18 55.50
N LEU A 20 10.97 14.93 55.95
CA LEU A 20 10.73 14.56 57.36
C LEU A 20 11.89 14.91 58.28
N GLY A 21 13.14 14.89 57.81
CA GLY A 21 14.34 15.15 58.63
C GLY A 21 14.25 16.43 59.47
N PRO A 22 14.07 17.61 58.85
CA PRO A 22 13.98 18.89 59.56
C PRO A 22 12.80 18.95 60.54
N PHE A 23 11.67 18.34 60.18
CA PHE A 23 10.49 18.27 61.04
C PHE A 23 10.77 17.46 62.30
N VAL A 24 11.29 16.24 62.14
CA VAL A 24 11.58 15.32 63.24
C VAL A 24 12.61 15.93 64.20
N GLU A 25 13.67 16.53 63.67
CA GLU A 25 14.70 17.18 64.48
C GLU A 25 14.14 18.37 65.27
N ARG A 26 13.32 19.22 64.63
CA ARG A 26 12.67 20.36 65.29
C ARG A 26 11.79 19.94 66.47
N GLU A 27 10.94 18.94 66.27
CA GLU A 27 10.03 18.47 67.33
C GLU A 27 10.77 17.79 68.48
N LEU A 28 11.83 17.04 68.18
CA LEU A 28 12.67 16.44 69.21
C LEU A 28 13.44 17.49 70.02
N LYS A 29 13.99 18.53 69.37
CA LYS A 29 14.63 19.67 70.07
C LYS A 29 13.64 20.46 70.91
N ALA A 30 12.43 20.68 70.40
CA ALA A 30 11.38 21.38 71.14
C ALA A 30 10.99 20.64 72.43
N ARG A 31 11.00 19.30 72.41
CA ARG A 31 10.63 18.47 73.57
C ARG A 31 11.79 18.24 74.55
N TYR A 32 12.99 17.96 74.05
CA TYR A 32 14.12 17.46 74.85
C TYR A 32 15.31 18.42 74.96
N GLY A 33 15.25 19.61 74.34
CA GLY A 33 16.34 20.58 74.35
C GLY A 33 17.64 20.00 73.80
N ASP A 34 18.78 20.27 74.42
CA ASP A 34 20.11 19.75 74.02
C ASP A 34 20.25 18.23 74.17
N GLY A 35 19.34 17.56 74.90
CA GLY A 35 19.34 16.12 75.12
C GLY A 35 18.73 15.29 73.99
N TRP A 36 18.15 15.92 72.97
CA TRP A 36 17.41 15.23 71.89
C TRP A 36 18.26 14.19 71.13
N ALA A 37 19.55 14.45 70.95
CA ALA A 37 20.46 13.55 70.25
C ALA A 37 20.73 12.26 71.05
N PHE A 38 20.71 12.34 72.38
CA PHE A 38 20.82 11.17 73.26
C PHE A 38 19.57 10.30 73.15
N GLU A 39 18.38 10.90 73.15
CA GLU A 39 17.11 10.19 72.98
C GLU A 39 17.03 9.45 71.64
N VAL A 40 17.46 10.07 70.54
CA VAL A 40 17.51 9.41 69.22
C VAL A 40 18.46 8.21 69.25
N LYS A 41 19.62 8.35 69.90
CA LYS A 41 20.61 7.28 70.01
C LYS A 41 20.09 6.12 70.85
N ASP A 42 19.40 6.40 71.95
CA ASP A 42 18.79 5.38 72.82
C ASP A 42 17.70 4.59 72.09
N ILE A 43 16.79 5.27 71.39
CA ILE A 43 15.71 4.63 70.61
C ILE A 43 16.26 3.65 69.57
N LEU A 44 17.38 4.00 68.94
CA LEU A 44 17.98 3.24 67.85
C LEU A 44 19.00 2.21 68.34
N ALA A 45 19.42 2.24 69.61
CA ALA A 45 20.39 1.30 70.18
C ALA A 45 19.90 -0.16 70.09
N ASP A 46 18.60 -0.39 70.26
CA ASP A 46 17.96 -1.71 70.12
C ASP A 46 17.68 -2.12 68.66
N THR A 47 18.15 -1.34 67.67
CA THR A 47 17.92 -1.60 66.25
C THR A 47 19.23 -1.76 65.49
N ARG A 48 19.22 -2.51 64.38
CA ARG A 48 20.38 -2.64 63.48
C ARG A 48 20.82 -1.30 62.85
N LEU A 49 20.07 -0.22 63.06
CA LEU A 49 20.34 1.14 62.57
C LEU A 49 21.30 1.93 63.49
N GLY A 50 21.60 1.44 64.69
CA GLY A 50 22.47 2.11 65.67
C GLY A 50 23.98 1.92 65.47
N ALA A 51 24.40 1.08 64.50
CA ALA A 51 25.81 0.76 64.28
C ALA A 51 26.52 1.78 63.39
N GLY A 52 27.18 2.78 63.99
CA GLY A 52 28.43 3.33 63.42
C GLY A 52 28.44 4.72 62.78
N LYS A 53 27.44 5.60 62.94
CA LYS A 53 27.58 7.01 62.52
C LYS A 53 26.99 8.00 63.54
N THR A 54 27.80 9.00 63.89
CA THR A 54 27.44 10.20 64.63
C THR A 54 26.27 10.90 63.91
N GLU A 55 25.19 11.21 64.64
CA GLU A 55 23.92 11.82 64.18
C GLU A 55 23.09 10.95 63.19
N SER A 56 22.24 10.08 63.75
CA SER A 56 21.54 9.01 63.03
C SER A 56 20.18 9.39 62.40
N LEU A 57 19.87 10.67 62.19
CA LEU A 57 18.66 11.10 61.46
C LEU A 57 18.84 11.15 59.93
N ASN A 58 20.00 10.74 59.42
CA ASN A 58 20.32 10.72 57.98
C ASN A 58 19.79 9.48 57.22
N ASP A 59 19.04 8.58 57.86
CA ASP A 59 18.35 7.44 57.24
C ASP A 59 16.83 7.60 57.41
N ILE A 60 16.08 7.45 56.31
CA ILE A 60 14.61 7.49 56.33
C ILE A 60 14.00 6.48 57.29
N ALA A 61 14.64 5.33 57.48
CA ALA A 61 14.16 4.32 58.41
C ALA A 61 14.34 4.71 59.86
N ALA A 62 15.47 5.34 60.16
CA ALA A 62 15.73 5.87 61.48
C ALA A 62 14.69 6.95 61.80
N LEU A 63 14.38 7.84 60.83
CA LEU A 63 13.31 8.84 60.96
C LEU A 63 11.95 8.19 61.24
N LEU A 64 11.53 7.21 60.44
CA LEU A 64 10.22 6.55 60.58
C LEU A 64 10.13 5.75 61.89
N VAL A 65 11.19 5.06 62.31
CA VAL A 65 11.25 4.31 63.57
C VAL A 65 11.19 5.25 64.79
N VAL A 66 11.92 6.37 64.74
CA VAL A 66 11.86 7.39 65.80
C VAL A 66 10.48 8.01 65.87
N MET A 67 9.86 8.31 64.73
CA MET A 67 8.48 8.79 64.67
C MET A 67 7.50 7.80 65.30
N ASP A 68 7.54 6.52 64.96
CA ASP A 68 6.61 5.53 65.53
C ASP A 68 6.85 5.30 67.03
N ARG A 69 8.10 5.16 67.47
CA ARG A 69 8.45 4.88 68.88
C ARG A 69 8.18 6.07 69.81
N LYS A 70 8.40 7.30 69.35
CA LYS A 70 8.11 8.52 70.12
C LYS A 70 6.80 9.19 69.69
N TRP A 71 5.91 8.46 69.00
CA TRP A 71 4.65 9.03 68.52
C TRP A 71 3.83 9.65 69.65
N GLY A 72 3.66 8.91 70.77
CA GLY A 72 2.85 9.37 71.89
C GLY A 72 3.42 10.56 72.66
N ASP A 73 4.74 10.69 72.73
CA ASP A 73 5.45 11.67 73.55
C ASP A 73 5.80 12.95 72.76
N VAL A 74 6.15 12.82 71.48
CA VAL A 74 6.65 13.92 70.64
C VAL A 74 5.64 14.28 69.55
N PHE A 75 5.24 13.32 68.71
CA PHE A 75 4.54 13.65 67.45
C PHE A 75 3.02 13.77 67.57
N ARG A 76 2.38 13.17 68.58
CA ARG A 76 0.92 13.15 68.77
C ARG A 76 0.31 14.53 68.97
N GLN A 77 1.11 15.52 69.36
CA GLN A 77 0.65 16.91 69.54
C GLN A 77 0.37 17.60 68.19
N ILE A 78 1.00 17.12 67.11
CA ILE A 78 0.96 17.75 65.78
C ILE A 78 0.35 16.82 64.72
N LEU A 79 0.65 15.51 64.80
CA LEU A 79 0.21 14.50 63.85
C LEU A 79 -0.80 13.52 64.51
N GLY A 80 -1.85 13.16 63.77
CA GLY A 80 -2.93 12.31 64.24
C GLY A 80 -2.65 10.80 64.15
N LYS A 81 -3.67 9.97 64.39
CA LYS A 81 -3.53 8.51 64.28
C LYS A 81 -3.32 8.05 62.82
N SER A 82 -3.89 8.77 61.86
CA SER A 82 -3.81 8.45 60.43
C SER A 82 -2.38 8.57 59.91
N GLU A 83 -1.67 9.62 60.31
CA GLU A 83 -0.28 9.86 59.92
C GLU A 83 0.65 8.81 60.52
N ARG A 84 0.35 8.30 61.72
CA ARG A 84 1.07 7.16 62.31
C ARG A 84 0.94 5.92 61.46
N SER A 85 -0.27 5.62 60.99
CA SER A 85 -0.51 4.49 60.09
C SER A 85 0.26 4.64 58.78
N LEU A 86 0.32 5.84 58.21
CA LEU A 86 1.12 6.12 57.01
C LEU A 86 2.62 5.92 57.25
N ALA A 87 3.16 6.40 58.38
CA ALA A 87 4.56 6.19 58.72
C ALA A 87 4.93 4.70 58.81
N ASN A 88 4.05 3.89 59.41
CA ASN A 88 4.23 2.43 59.52
C ASN A 88 4.09 1.72 58.16
N GLU A 89 3.14 2.15 57.32
CA GLU A 89 2.99 1.63 55.96
C GLU A 89 4.25 1.91 55.12
N ILE A 90 4.79 3.13 55.20
CA ILE A 90 5.99 3.51 54.46
C ILE A 90 7.23 2.78 55.01
N LEU A 91 7.30 2.50 56.31
CA LEU A 91 8.38 1.69 56.88
C LEU A 91 8.38 0.27 56.28
N ALA A 92 7.20 -0.32 56.07
CA ALA A 92 7.08 -1.62 55.39
C ALA A 92 7.49 -1.52 53.91
N VAL A 93 7.06 -0.47 53.19
CA VAL A 93 7.47 -0.20 51.80
C VAL A 93 8.99 -0.06 51.67
N ARG A 94 9.60 0.72 52.58
CA ARG A 94 11.06 0.90 52.63
C ARG A 94 11.76 -0.43 52.83
N ASN A 95 11.28 -1.29 53.72
CA ASN A 95 11.90 -2.61 53.97
C ASN A 95 11.84 -3.50 52.72
N ARG A 96 10.68 -3.57 52.04
CA ARG A 96 10.55 -4.28 50.75
C ARG A 96 11.51 -3.73 49.69
N TRP A 97 11.62 -2.40 49.59
CA TRP A 97 12.55 -1.75 48.68
C TRP A 97 14.02 -2.07 48.99
N ALA A 98 14.40 -2.07 50.26
CA ALA A 98 15.75 -2.45 50.70
C ALA A 98 16.10 -3.93 50.41
N HIS A 99 15.09 -4.82 50.38
CA HIS A 99 15.23 -6.23 49.99
C HIS A 99 15.19 -6.47 48.47
N GLN A 100 15.15 -5.41 47.65
CA GLN A 100 15.08 -5.47 46.19
C GLN A 100 13.83 -6.22 45.66
N GLU A 101 12.72 -6.16 46.41
CA GLU A 101 11.44 -6.73 45.95
C GLU A 101 10.86 -5.94 44.76
N THR A 102 10.08 -6.63 43.94
CA THR A 102 9.41 -6.03 42.78
C THR A 102 8.15 -5.26 43.21
N PHE A 103 7.95 -4.07 42.63
CA PHE A 103 6.76 -3.25 42.87
C PHE A 103 5.86 -3.23 41.63
N SER A 104 4.61 -3.67 41.79
CA SER A 104 3.57 -3.43 40.77
C SER A 104 3.29 -1.93 40.63
N SER A 105 2.63 -1.52 39.54
CA SER A 105 2.22 -0.12 39.36
C SER A 105 1.25 0.33 40.47
N ASP A 106 0.45 -0.58 41.01
CA ASP A 106 -0.49 -0.31 42.10
C ASP A 106 0.24 -0.16 43.44
N ASP A 107 1.23 -1.01 43.71
CA ASP A 107 2.08 -0.90 44.90
C ASP A 107 2.91 0.38 44.89
N ALA A 108 3.49 0.73 43.74
CA ALA A 108 4.28 1.95 43.59
C ALA A 108 3.41 3.20 43.72
N TYR A 109 2.19 3.18 43.16
CA TYR A 109 1.23 4.26 43.33
C TYR A 109 0.83 4.44 44.81
N ARG A 110 0.53 3.34 45.51
CA ARG A 110 0.18 3.37 46.94
C ARG A 110 1.32 3.89 47.81
N ALA A 111 2.55 3.51 47.51
CA ALA A 111 3.76 4.01 48.16
C ALA A 111 3.92 5.53 47.98
N LEU A 112 3.78 6.02 46.74
CA LEU A 112 3.86 7.45 46.42
C LEU A 112 2.74 8.25 47.10
N ASP A 113 1.50 7.75 47.10
CA ASP A 113 0.37 8.41 47.76
C ASP A 113 0.58 8.53 49.27
N SER A 114 1.05 7.45 49.91
CA SER A 114 1.32 7.44 51.36
C SER A 114 2.44 8.40 51.73
N ALA A 115 3.53 8.42 50.97
CA ALA A 115 4.65 9.35 51.15
C ALA A 115 4.21 10.81 50.94
N GLY A 116 3.44 11.09 49.89
CA GLY A 116 2.94 12.44 49.60
C GLY A 116 2.02 12.98 50.70
N ARG A 117 1.10 12.16 51.21
CA ARG A 117 0.21 12.53 52.32
C ARG A 117 0.97 12.81 53.61
N LEU A 118 1.97 12.00 53.93
CA LEU A 118 2.79 12.20 55.14
C LEU A 118 3.63 13.48 55.04
N LEU A 119 4.21 13.77 53.87
CA LEU A 119 4.93 15.03 53.60
C LEU A 119 4.00 16.25 53.68
N THR A 120 2.79 16.13 53.16
CA THR A 120 1.78 17.20 53.24
C THR A 120 1.40 17.48 54.68
N ALA A 121 1.24 16.45 55.51
CA ALA A 121 0.89 16.59 56.93
C ALA A 121 1.95 17.37 57.74
N VAL A 122 3.22 17.32 57.33
CA VAL A 122 4.31 18.10 57.95
C VAL A 122 4.62 19.40 57.20
N SER A 123 3.82 19.76 56.19
CA SER A 123 4.04 20.95 55.34
C SER A 123 5.40 20.98 54.63
N ALA A 124 5.91 19.81 54.19
CA ALA A 124 7.16 19.69 53.47
C ALA A 124 6.98 19.97 51.96
N THR A 125 7.85 20.80 51.37
CA THR A 125 7.78 21.19 49.95
C THR A 125 8.03 20.01 48.99
N GLN A 126 8.68 18.94 49.47
CA GLN A 126 8.91 17.71 48.73
C GLN A 126 7.61 16.97 48.37
N ALA A 127 6.48 17.30 49.02
CA ALA A 127 5.17 16.73 48.68
C ALA A 127 4.80 16.97 47.21
N ASP A 128 5.11 18.15 46.65
CA ASP A 128 4.77 18.51 45.27
C ASP A 128 5.48 17.63 44.23
N GLU A 129 6.73 17.25 44.51
CA GLU A 129 7.51 16.37 43.62
C GLU A 129 7.01 14.93 43.66
N VAL A 130 6.63 14.44 44.85
CA VAL A 130 6.00 13.11 45.00
C VAL A 130 4.65 13.09 44.28
N GLU A 131 3.87 14.17 44.36
CA GLU A 131 2.59 14.28 43.68
C GLU A 131 2.71 14.28 42.15
N LYS A 132 3.72 14.98 41.60
CA LYS A 132 4.03 14.92 40.15
C LYS A 132 4.35 13.51 39.70
N MET A 133 5.22 12.79 40.43
CA MET A 133 5.56 11.40 40.10
C MET A 133 4.35 10.46 40.20
N LYS A 134 3.46 10.71 41.17
CA LYS A 134 2.19 9.97 41.31
C LYS A 134 1.27 10.18 40.10
N MET A 135 1.12 11.41 39.64
CA MET A 135 0.29 11.75 38.47
C MET A 135 0.87 11.19 37.15
N GLU A 136 2.19 11.20 36.98
CA GLU A 136 2.85 10.56 35.83
C GLU A 136 2.58 9.05 35.79
N LEU A 137 2.70 8.37 36.94
CA LEU A 137 2.42 6.94 37.04
C LEU A 137 0.94 6.61 36.75
N LEU A 138 0.02 7.47 37.21
CA LEU A 138 -1.42 7.35 36.93
C LEU A 138 -1.72 7.42 35.42
N ARG A 139 -1.06 8.34 34.70
CA ARG A 139 -1.21 8.47 33.24
C ARG A 139 -0.70 7.24 32.49
N VAL A 140 0.46 6.71 32.88
CA VAL A 140 1.00 5.46 32.32
C VAL A 140 0.04 4.31 32.53
N ARG A 141 -0.55 4.20 33.73
CA ARG A 141 -1.54 3.17 34.05
C ARG A 141 -2.82 3.28 33.21
N PHE A 142 -3.32 4.50 32.98
CA PHE A 142 -4.48 4.71 32.11
C PHE A 142 -4.17 4.36 30.65
N ASP A 143 -2.99 4.71 30.15
CA ASP A 143 -2.56 4.32 28.80
C ASP A 143 -2.40 2.79 28.68
N GLU A 144 -1.89 2.11 29.71
CA GLU A 144 -1.81 0.65 29.79
C GLU A 144 -3.18 -0.01 29.88
N GLN A 145 -4.10 0.52 30.70
CA GLN A 145 -5.48 0.02 30.80
C GLN A 145 -6.26 0.24 29.50
N ALA A 146 -6.14 1.40 28.85
CA ALA A 146 -6.76 1.67 27.55
C ALA A 146 -6.22 0.73 26.46
N ARG A 147 -4.92 0.40 26.49
CA ARG A 147 -4.31 -0.61 25.61
C ARG A 147 -4.81 -2.03 25.95
N GLY A 148 -5.01 -2.35 27.23
CA GLY A 148 -5.54 -3.62 27.71
C GLY A 148 -7.01 -3.85 27.33
N GLU A 149 -7.86 -2.83 27.47
CA GLU A 149 -9.27 -2.88 27.08
C GLU A 149 -9.43 -2.97 25.55
N LYS A 150 -8.64 -2.21 24.78
CA LYS A 150 -8.60 -2.35 23.31
C LYS A 150 -8.10 -3.73 22.85
N ARG A 151 -7.18 -4.36 23.60
CA ARG A 151 -6.77 -5.75 23.35
C ARG A 151 -7.87 -6.76 23.69
N LYS A 152 -8.68 -6.51 24.74
CA LYS A 152 -9.82 -7.37 25.11
C LYS A 152 -10.94 -7.34 24.07
N SER A 153 -11.23 -6.18 23.46
CA SER A 153 -12.21 -6.10 22.35
C SER A 153 -11.71 -6.74 21.05
N ALA A 154 -10.39 -6.72 20.79
CA ALA A 154 -9.77 -7.36 19.63
C ALA A 154 -9.55 -8.88 19.79
N GLY A 155 -9.49 -9.38 21.03
CA GLY A 155 -9.14 -10.75 21.38
C GLY A 155 -10.28 -11.76 21.40
N ILE A 156 -11.53 -11.37 21.12
CA ILE A 156 -12.66 -12.30 21.01
C ILE A 156 -12.47 -13.16 19.74
N ALA A 157 -12.71 -14.47 19.84
CA ALA A 157 -12.68 -15.36 18.68
C ALA A 157 -13.65 -14.84 17.60
N ILE A 158 -13.27 -14.94 16.32
CA ILE A 158 -14.14 -14.46 15.25
C ILE A 158 -15.38 -15.37 15.18
N GLU A 159 -16.53 -14.87 15.63
CA GLU A 159 -17.78 -15.62 15.58
C GLU A 159 -18.41 -15.56 14.18
N SER A 160 -19.04 -16.65 13.74
CA SER A 160 -19.90 -16.67 12.55
C SER A 160 -21.37 -16.61 12.93
N GLY A 161 -22.18 -15.98 12.07
CA GLY A 161 -23.64 -15.97 12.21
C GLY A 161 -24.30 -17.36 12.05
N VAL A 162 -23.50 -18.41 11.82
CA VAL A 162 -23.91 -19.79 11.54
C VAL A 162 -24.19 -20.59 12.83
N ALA A 163 -23.86 -20.02 14.00
CA ALA A 163 -24.04 -20.65 15.32
C ALA A 163 -25.48 -21.09 15.66
N GLY A 164 -26.48 -20.79 14.82
CA GLY A 164 -27.86 -21.22 14.98
C GLY A 164 -28.21 -22.60 14.43
N SER A 165 -27.45 -23.18 13.48
CA SER A 165 -27.84 -24.44 12.80
C SER A 165 -26.83 -25.59 12.89
N LEU A 166 -25.54 -25.30 13.09
CA LEU A 166 -24.48 -26.30 13.23
C LEU A 166 -23.84 -26.19 14.61
N LYS A 167 -23.54 -27.34 15.23
CA LYS A 167 -22.84 -27.34 16.52
C LYS A 167 -21.41 -26.83 16.38
N PRO A 168 -20.93 -25.99 17.31
CA PRO A 168 -19.52 -25.63 17.40
C PRO A 168 -18.63 -26.86 17.56
N TRP A 169 -17.44 -26.86 16.95
CA TRP A 169 -16.53 -28.00 17.05
C TRP A 169 -16.17 -28.35 18.50
N ARG A 170 -16.07 -27.32 19.36
CA ARG A 170 -15.71 -27.48 20.77
C ARG A 170 -16.76 -28.21 21.60
N GLU A 171 -18.00 -28.30 21.11
CA GLU A 171 -19.07 -29.10 21.72
C GLU A 171 -19.08 -30.55 21.21
N VAL A 172 -18.37 -30.84 20.11
CA VAL A 172 -18.34 -32.16 19.47
C VAL A 172 -17.06 -32.93 19.82
N VAL A 173 -15.91 -32.25 19.84
CA VAL A 173 -14.59 -32.88 20.06
C VAL A 173 -13.76 -32.07 21.06
N THR A 174 -13.09 -32.79 21.96
CA THR A 174 -12.28 -32.19 23.03
C THR A 174 -10.78 -32.35 22.71
N PRO A 175 -9.98 -31.26 22.76
CA PRO A 175 -8.53 -31.38 22.66
C PRO A 175 -7.95 -32.17 23.84
N HIS A 176 -6.78 -32.79 23.67
CA HIS A 176 -6.09 -33.43 24.80
C HIS A 176 -5.72 -32.39 25.87
N GLU A 177 -5.53 -32.83 27.12
CA GLU A 177 -5.34 -31.92 28.29
C GLU A 177 -4.08 -31.05 28.17
N ASP A 178 -3.01 -31.60 27.60
CA ASP A 178 -1.75 -30.93 27.28
C ASP A 178 -1.96 -29.74 26.31
N VAL A 179 -2.76 -29.94 25.26
CA VAL A 179 -3.15 -28.90 24.28
C VAL A 179 -4.13 -27.91 24.91
N ALA A 180 -5.16 -28.40 25.58
CA ALA A 180 -6.20 -27.57 26.20
C ALA A 180 -5.64 -26.62 27.26
N SER A 181 -4.69 -27.09 28.08
CA SER A 181 -4.06 -26.31 29.15
C SER A 181 -2.90 -25.42 28.69
N GLY A 182 -2.51 -25.47 27.42
CA GLY A 182 -1.40 -24.68 26.87
C GLY A 182 -0.02 -25.13 27.37
N ARG A 183 0.06 -26.29 28.02
CA ARG A 183 1.28 -26.87 28.58
C ARG A 183 2.01 -27.78 27.60
N TYR A 184 1.76 -27.63 26.30
CA TYR A 184 2.48 -28.36 25.26
C TYR A 184 3.92 -27.81 25.14
N GLN A 185 4.92 -28.54 25.64
CA GLN A 185 6.31 -28.12 25.53
C GLN A 185 6.92 -28.54 24.18
N GLN A 186 7.84 -27.74 23.64
CA GLN A 186 8.50 -28.03 22.35
C GLN A 186 9.20 -29.40 22.33
N ALA A 187 9.63 -29.90 23.48
CA ALA A 187 10.29 -31.18 23.64
C ALA A 187 9.31 -32.37 23.62
N GLU A 188 8.03 -32.16 23.93
CA GLU A 188 7.05 -33.25 24.03
C GLU A 188 6.72 -33.84 22.66
N PHE A 189 6.65 -33.05 21.58
CA PHE A 189 6.43 -33.60 20.22
C PHE A 189 7.68 -34.22 19.57
N ALA A 190 8.81 -34.28 20.28
CA ALA A 190 10.02 -34.94 19.82
C ALA A 190 10.11 -36.33 20.44
N ALA A 191 9.79 -37.36 19.65
CA ALA A 191 10.10 -38.73 20.01
C ALA A 191 11.61 -38.88 20.27
N ASP A 192 12.01 -39.34 21.45
CA ASP A 192 13.39 -39.71 21.79
C ASP A 192 13.43 -41.20 22.15
N LEU A 193 13.90 -42.02 21.20
CA LEU A 193 14.01 -43.47 21.36
C LEU A 193 14.93 -43.85 22.54
N TRP A 194 15.95 -43.04 22.83
CA TRP A 194 16.88 -43.29 23.93
C TRP A 194 16.21 -43.11 25.29
N GLN A 195 15.44 -42.02 25.47
CA GLN A 195 14.68 -41.80 26.71
C GLN A 195 13.70 -42.94 26.97
N VAL A 196 12.95 -43.36 25.94
CA VAL A 196 12.01 -44.48 26.08
C VAL A 196 12.74 -45.78 26.41
N HIS A 197 13.89 -46.04 25.80
CA HIS A 197 14.74 -47.20 26.14
C HIS A 197 15.18 -47.21 27.61
N LEU A 198 15.49 -46.04 28.18
CA LEU A 198 15.85 -45.89 29.60
C LEU A 198 14.65 -45.90 30.55
N GLY A 199 13.41 -45.94 30.05
CA GLY A 199 12.20 -45.82 30.87
C GLY A 199 11.88 -44.38 31.32
N GLU A 200 12.54 -43.40 30.70
CA GLU A 200 12.36 -41.96 30.91
C GLU A 200 11.36 -41.39 29.87
N GLY A 201 11.04 -40.09 29.98
CA GLY A 201 10.16 -39.38 29.02
C GLY A 201 8.68 -39.34 29.40
N THR A 202 7.86 -38.74 28.53
CA THR A 202 6.42 -38.58 28.75
C THR A 202 5.66 -39.89 28.56
N ALA A 203 4.53 -40.04 29.26
CA ALA A 203 3.71 -41.24 29.21
C ALA A 203 3.25 -41.58 27.79
N GLU A 204 2.99 -40.58 26.94
CA GLU A 204 2.53 -40.78 25.56
C GLU A 204 3.54 -41.42 24.61
N TYR A 205 4.83 -41.39 24.93
CA TYR A 205 5.87 -42.10 24.17
C TYR A 205 6.42 -43.31 24.90
N ARG A 206 6.34 -43.34 26.24
CA ARG A 206 6.88 -44.43 27.06
C ARG A 206 5.91 -45.59 27.22
N ASP A 207 4.62 -45.32 27.38
CA ASP A 207 3.60 -46.35 27.57
C ASP A 207 3.15 -46.92 26.21
N PRO A 208 3.27 -48.24 25.96
CA PRO A 208 2.90 -48.85 24.68
C PRO A 208 1.43 -48.63 24.30
N VAL A 209 0.51 -48.72 25.26
CA VAL A 209 -0.93 -48.60 25.03
C VAL A 209 -1.28 -47.16 24.66
N GLU A 210 -0.76 -46.20 25.42
CA GLU A 210 -0.99 -44.77 25.13
C GLU A 210 -0.34 -44.35 23.80
N PHE A 211 0.86 -44.86 23.51
CA PHE A 211 1.55 -44.62 22.25
C PHE A 211 0.69 -45.05 21.06
N PHE A 212 0.21 -46.31 21.03
CA PHE A 212 -0.61 -46.80 19.91
C PHE A 212 -1.99 -46.13 19.87
N ARG A 213 -2.57 -45.73 21.01
CA ARG A 213 -3.81 -44.96 21.05
C ARG A 213 -3.70 -43.61 20.34
N ARG A 214 -2.56 -42.92 20.47
CA ARG A 214 -2.27 -41.63 19.81
C ARG A 214 -1.65 -41.77 18.42
N THR A 215 -1.27 -42.98 18.02
CA THR A 215 -0.62 -43.24 16.73
C THR A 215 -1.66 -43.53 15.66
N TYR A 216 -1.52 -42.86 14.51
CA TYR A 216 -2.21 -43.27 13.28
C TYR A 216 -1.32 -44.26 12.53
N LEU A 217 -1.84 -45.47 12.28
CA LEU A 217 -1.14 -46.48 11.49
C LEU A 217 -1.27 -46.14 10.00
N THR A 218 -0.36 -45.30 9.51
CA THR A 218 -0.18 -45.04 8.08
C THR A 218 0.10 -46.36 7.34
N GLU A 219 -0.21 -46.44 6.06
CA GLU A 219 -0.03 -47.68 5.31
C GLU A 219 1.44 -48.15 5.33
N SER A 220 2.41 -47.23 5.22
CA SER A 220 3.84 -47.59 5.28
C SER A 220 4.31 -48.07 6.65
N LEU A 221 3.82 -47.46 7.74
CA LEU A 221 4.05 -47.95 9.10
C LEU A 221 3.43 -49.34 9.28
N LYS A 222 2.19 -49.53 8.83
CA LYS A 222 1.48 -50.80 8.91
C LYS A 222 2.21 -51.91 8.16
N GLU A 223 2.64 -51.67 6.92
CA GLU A 223 3.46 -52.60 6.13
C GLU A 223 4.77 -52.95 6.83
N MET A 224 5.45 -51.95 7.40
CA MET A 224 6.68 -52.17 8.17
C MET A 224 6.43 -53.06 9.41
N LEU A 225 5.36 -52.80 10.16
CA LEU A 225 5.00 -53.62 11.32
C LEU A 225 4.65 -55.06 10.89
N ILE A 226 3.90 -55.24 9.79
CA ILE A 226 3.59 -56.56 9.22
C ILE A 226 4.89 -57.31 8.86
N GLY A 227 5.82 -56.63 8.17
CA GLY A 227 7.13 -57.18 7.82
C GLY A 227 7.93 -57.60 9.06
N ALA A 228 7.93 -56.77 10.10
CA ALA A 228 8.63 -57.07 11.35
C ALA A 228 8.03 -58.27 12.09
N VAL A 229 6.70 -58.38 12.15
CA VAL A 229 6.02 -59.55 12.73
C VAL A 229 6.38 -60.82 11.96
N ARG A 230 6.33 -60.79 10.63
CA ARG A 230 6.73 -61.93 9.80
C ARG A 230 8.19 -62.32 10.04
N ARG A 231 9.09 -61.34 10.16
CA ARG A 231 10.53 -61.56 10.31
C ARG A 231 10.88 -62.22 11.63
N LEU A 232 10.27 -61.78 12.72
CA LEU A 232 10.58 -62.29 14.04
C LEU A 232 9.77 -63.53 14.42
N SER A 233 8.65 -63.81 13.75
CA SER A 233 7.75 -64.94 14.10
C SER A 233 7.80 -66.12 13.14
N ALA A 234 7.94 -65.87 11.82
CA ALA A 234 7.71 -66.87 10.78
C ALA A 234 8.83 -66.98 9.73
N GLY A 235 9.98 -66.31 9.94
CA GLY A 235 11.14 -66.37 9.05
C GLY A 235 10.98 -65.70 7.68
N GLY A 236 9.87 -64.99 7.42
CA GLY A 236 9.63 -64.21 6.19
C GLY A 236 9.71 -62.69 6.43
N GLY A 237 9.72 -61.85 5.40
CA GLY A 237 9.88 -60.39 5.55
C GLY A 237 11.35 -59.94 5.60
N ASP A 238 11.58 -58.64 5.47
CA ASP A 238 12.92 -58.11 5.23
C ASP A 238 13.78 -58.10 6.50
N PRO A 239 15.04 -58.58 6.42
CA PRO A 239 15.93 -58.64 7.59
C PRO A 239 16.55 -57.29 7.95
N VAL A 240 16.65 -56.38 6.97
CA VAL A 240 17.25 -55.04 7.12
C VAL A 240 16.30 -54.02 6.52
N VAL A 241 15.86 -53.06 7.34
CA VAL A 241 14.95 -51.99 6.94
C VAL A 241 15.64 -50.64 7.13
N GLN A 242 15.74 -49.86 6.07
CA GLN A 242 16.23 -48.49 6.15
C GLN A 242 15.06 -47.51 6.17
N LEU A 243 14.98 -46.70 7.22
CA LEU A 243 14.02 -45.61 7.34
C LEU A 243 14.60 -44.36 6.68
N GLN A 244 14.01 -43.98 5.54
CA GLN A 244 14.26 -42.71 4.88
C GLN A 244 13.04 -41.81 5.03
N THR A 245 13.21 -40.60 5.57
CA THR A 245 12.16 -39.59 5.60
C THR A 245 12.69 -38.28 5.06
N ASN A 246 11.89 -37.61 4.24
CA ASN A 246 12.06 -36.19 3.95
C ASN A 246 11.77 -35.42 5.26
N PHE A 247 12.83 -35.14 6.02
CA PHE A 247 12.94 -34.20 7.13
C PHE A 247 11.68 -33.99 8.00
N GLY A 248 11.74 -34.55 9.22
CA GLY A 248 10.87 -34.18 10.34
C GLY A 248 9.64 -35.08 10.54
N GLY A 249 9.83 -36.14 11.36
CA GLY A 249 8.78 -36.64 12.26
C GLY A 249 8.50 -38.14 12.26
N GLY A 250 8.99 -38.91 11.28
CA GLY A 250 8.58 -40.31 11.12
C GLY A 250 9.54 -41.38 11.66
N LYS A 251 10.87 -41.22 11.51
CA LYS A 251 11.85 -42.32 11.71
C LYS A 251 11.86 -42.84 13.15
N THR A 252 12.14 -41.96 14.11
CA THR A 252 12.17 -42.30 15.53
C THR A 252 10.80 -42.78 16.03
N HIS A 253 9.71 -42.23 15.48
CA HIS A 253 8.35 -42.68 15.78
C HIS A 253 8.07 -44.11 15.28
N SER A 254 8.45 -44.44 14.05
CA SER A 254 8.38 -45.79 13.48
C SER A 254 9.24 -46.78 14.28
N MET A 255 10.45 -46.38 14.69
CA MET A 255 11.30 -47.18 15.58
C MET A 255 10.66 -47.42 16.95
N LEU A 256 10.00 -46.41 17.53
CA LEU A 256 9.25 -46.56 18.77
C LEU A 256 8.06 -47.51 18.61
N ALA A 257 7.35 -47.46 17.47
CA ALA A 257 6.27 -48.41 17.19
C ALA A 257 6.77 -49.86 17.16
N LEU A 258 7.92 -50.12 16.53
CA LEU A 258 8.57 -51.43 16.57
C LEU A 258 9.04 -51.80 17.99
N TYR A 259 9.67 -50.87 18.69
CA TYR A 259 10.13 -51.06 20.07
C TYR A 259 8.96 -51.45 21.00
N HIS A 260 7.81 -50.80 20.86
CA HIS A 260 6.61 -51.06 21.67
C HIS A 260 5.86 -52.31 21.25
N LEU A 261 5.81 -52.62 19.95
CA LEU A 261 5.18 -53.84 19.45
C LEU A 261 5.82 -55.09 20.07
N PHE A 262 7.14 -55.10 20.22
CA PHE A 262 7.89 -56.21 20.84
C PHE A 262 8.22 -55.98 22.32
N SER A 263 7.39 -55.19 23.03
CA SER A 263 7.56 -54.92 24.46
C SER A 263 7.11 -56.04 25.39
N GLY A 264 6.33 -57.00 24.87
CA GLY A 264 5.70 -58.07 25.65
C GLY A 264 4.25 -57.79 26.06
N ILE A 265 3.70 -56.61 25.73
CA ILE A 265 2.28 -56.31 25.86
C ILE A 265 1.47 -57.11 24.84
N ALA A 266 0.27 -57.54 25.21
CA ALA A 266 -0.60 -58.31 24.33
C ALA A 266 -1.03 -57.47 23.11
N PRO A 267 -1.01 -58.02 21.88
CA PRO A 267 -1.43 -57.30 20.68
C PRO A 267 -2.84 -56.70 20.78
N THR A 268 -3.74 -57.35 21.51
CA THR A 268 -5.14 -56.93 21.72
C THR A 268 -5.28 -55.65 22.53
N ASP A 269 -4.27 -55.30 23.32
CA ASP A 269 -4.25 -54.06 24.12
C ASP A 269 -3.68 -52.88 23.32
N LEU A 270 -3.09 -53.16 22.15
CA LEU A 270 -2.45 -52.16 21.28
C LEU A 270 -3.40 -51.79 20.13
N ALA A 271 -3.95 -50.57 20.17
CA ALA A 271 -4.94 -50.11 19.20
C ALA A 271 -4.45 -50.25 17.74
N GLY A 272 -5.23 -50.96 16.92
CA GLY A 272 -4.97 -51.16 15.49
C GLY A 272 -4.00 -52.30 15.14
N ILE A 273 -3.35 -52.93 16.14
CA ILE A 273 -2.40 -54.02 15.91
C ILE A 273 -3.10 -55.34 15.54
N ASP A 274 -4.37 -55.54 15.89
CA ASP A 274 -5.14 -56.72 15.45
C ASP A 274 -5.12 -56.87 13.92
N ALA A 275 -5.26 -55.77 13.19
CA ALA A 275 -5.21 -55.76 11.72
C ALA A 275 -3.80 -56.09 11.20
N VAL A 276 -2.74 -55.66 11.90
CA VAL A 276 -1.35 -56.00 11.59
C VAL A 276 -1.10 -57.49 11.80
N MET A 277 -1.55 -58.05 12.93
CA MET A 277 -1.43 -59.48 13.24
C MET A 277 -2.16 -60.35 12.22
N ALA A 278 -3.40 -59.98 11.89
CA ALA A 278 -4.19 -60.69 10.88
C ALA A 278 -3.52 -60.67 9.50
N ALA A 279 -3.03 -59.51 9.04
CA ALA A 279 -2.33 -59.38 7.76
C ALA A 279 -0.96 -60.10 7.75
N ALA A 280 -0.29 -60.17 8.90
CA ALA A 280 0.95 -60.91 9.06
C ALA A 280 0.73 -62.43 9.08
N GLY A 281 -0.50 -62.90 9.35
CA GLY A 281 -0.80 -64.32 9.53
C GLY A 281 -0.26 -64.89 10.85
N ALA A 282 -0.02 -64.02 11.85
CA ALA A 282 0.53 -64.40 13.14
C ALA A 282 -0.58 -64.43 14.21
N SER A 283 -0.57 -65.46 15.06
CA SER A 283 -1.50 -65.58 16.20
C SER A 283 -0.90 -65.09 17.51
N THR A 284 0.43 -65.04 17.61
CA THR A 284 1.17 -64.59 18.79
C THR A 284 2.37 -63.76 18.37
N LEU A 285 2.78 -62.81 19.22
CA LEU A 285 4.04 -62.07 19.06
C LEU A 285 5.15 -62.77 19.86
N PRO A 286 6.34 -62.97 19.29
CA PRO A 286 7.49 -63.46 20.03
C PRO A 286 8.00 -62.36 20.97
N SER A 287 8.49 -62.78 22.15
CA SER A 287 9.24 -61.88 23.03
C SER A 287 10.63 -61.64 22.41
N ALA A 288 10.85 -60.48 21.80
CA ALA A 288 12.12 -60.14 21.17
C ALA A 288 13.02 -59.33 22.10
N ARG A 289 14.33 -59.61 22.05
CA ARG A 289 15.36 -58.76 22.67
C ARG A 289 15.49 -57.47 21.86
N ARG A 290 15.31 -56.32 22.51
CA ARG A 290 15.32 -55.00 21.85
C ARG A 290 16.64 -54.29 22.15
N VAL A 291 17.45 -54.08 21.12
CA VAL A 291 18.70 -53.31 21.17
C VAL A 291 18.46 -51.94 20.56
N VAL A 292 18.90 -50.89 21.25
CA VAL A 292 18.74 -49.49 20.86
C VAL A 292 20.10 -48.80 20.89
N LEU A 293 20.55 -48.36 19.70
CA LEU A 293 21.79 -47.61 19.52
C LEU A 293 21.44 -46.23 18.96
N VAL A 294 21.75 -45.16 19.71
CA VAL A 294 21.46 -43.78 19.28
C VAL A 294 22.74 -42.98 19.17
N GLY A 295 23.10 -42.60 17.94
CA GLY A 295 24.43 -42.06 17.63
C GLY A 295 24.79 -40.73 18.29
N ASN A 296 23.79 -39.93 18.69
CA ASN A 296 23.99 -38.69 19.44
C ASN A 296 24.09 -38.88 20.96
N LYS A 297 23.79 -40.08 21.47
CA LYS A 297 23.77 -40.38 22.91
C LYS A 297 24.95 -41.25 23.33
N ILE A 298 25.43 -42.11 22.44
CA ILE A 298 26.62 -42.95 22.68
C ILE A 298 27.87 -42.15 22.27
N SER A 299 28.81 -41.97 23.21
CA SER A 299 30.05 -41.22 22.96
C SER A 299 31.09 -42.12 22.26
N PRO A 300 31.68 -41.70 21.13
CA PRO A 300 32.77 -42.45 20.51
C PRO A 300 34.12 -42.27 21.22
N GLY A 301 34.26 -41.20 22.02
CA GLY A 301 35.51 -40.85 22.70
C GLY A 301 35.66 -41.39 24.11
N ASN A 302 34.56 -41.79 24.76
CA ASN A 302 34.55 -42.18 26.17
C ASN A 302 33.86 -43.54 26.35
N PRO A 303 34.57 -44.55 26.89
CA PRO A 303 33.96 -45.83 27.22
C PRO A 303 32.86 -45.68 28.27
N SER A 304 31.83 -46.51 28.20
CA SER A 304 30.72 -46.50 29.17
C SER A 304 30.77 -47.73 30.07
N THR A 305 30.68 -47.51 31.39
CA THR A 305 30.58 -48.61 32.37
C THR A 305 29.10 -48.92 32.62
N LYS A 306 28.74 -50.19 32.42
CA LYS A 306 27.37 -50.69 32.59
C LYS A 306 27.07 -51.06 34.03
N SER A 307 25.79 -51.24 34.35
CA SER A 307 25.32 -51.59 35.71
C SER A 307 25.91 -52.90 36.24
N ASP A 308 26.30 -53.81 35.35
CA ASP A 308 26.98 -55.06 35.70
C ASP A 308 28.51 -54.91 35.75
N GLY A 309 29.08 -53.71 35.63
CA GLY A 309 30.51 -53.43 35.64
C GLY A 309 31.24 -53.69 34.32
N THR A 310 30.53 -54.09 33.25
CA THR A 310 31.13 -54.24 31.92
C THR A 310 31.51 -52.86 31.36
N VAL A 311 32.72 -52.72 30.81
CA VAL A 311 33.17 -51.48 30.16
C VAL A 311 33.07 -51.66 28.65
N VAL A 312 32.27 -50.81 28.00
CA VAL A 312 31.97 -50.88 26.56
C VAL A 312 32.57 -49.67 25.85
N HIS A 313 33.28 -49.89 24.75
CA HIS A 313 34.00 -48.86 24.00
C HIS A 313 33.31 -48.50 22.67
N THR A 314 32.59 -49.44 22.06
CA THR A 314 32.13 -49.35 20.67
C THR A 314 30.63 -49.62 20.52
N LEU A 315 30.06 -49.32 19.34
CA LEU A 315 28.66 -49.64 19.02
C LEU A 315 28.39 -51.16 19.00
N TRP A 316 29.34 -51.99 18.56
CA TRP A 316 29.16 -53.45 18.58
C TRP A 316 29.28 -54.02 19.98
N GLY A 317 30.17 -53.47 20.83
CA GLY A 317 30.21 -53.76 22.25
C GLY A 317 28.88 -53.46 22.93
N GLU A 318 28.30 -52.29 22.64
CA GLU A 318 26.99 -51.88 23.16
C GLU A 318 25.90 -52.84 22.70
N LEU A 319 25.91 -53.19 21.42
CA LEU A 319 24.97 -54.13 20.82
C LEU A 319 24.99 -55.47 21.54
N ALA A 320 26.16 -56.08 21.71
CA ALA A 320 26.26 -57.40 22.35
C ALA A 320 25.85 -57.34 23.82
N TRP A 321 26.24 -56.28 24.54
CA TRP A 321 25.83 -56.11 25.93
C TRP A 321 24.31 -55.94 26.07
N GLN A 322 23.66 -55.14 25.22
CA GLN A 322 22.19 -55.02 25.26
C GLN A 322 21.47 -56.32 24.85
N LEU A 323 22.08 -57.12 23.96
CA LEU A 323 21.49 -58.36 23.45
C LEU A 323 21.48 -59.48 24.52
N GLY A 324 22.60 -59.69 25.21
CA GLY A 324 22.76 -60.80 26.15
C GLY A 324 23.53 -60.48 27.45
N GLY A 325 23.77 -59.21 27.75
CA GLY A 325 24.55 -58.76 28.91
C GLY A 325 26.02 -59.14 28.82
N ARG A 326 26.65 -59.31 29.99
CA ARG A 326 28.07 -59.70 30.11
C ARG A 326 28.45 -60.95 29.32
N SER A 327 27.59 -61.96 29.18
CA SER A 327 27.92 -63.21 28.47
C SER A 327 28.07 -63.00 26.96
N ALA A 328 27.16 -62.24 26.35
CA ALA A 328 27.24 -61.89 24.94
C ALA A 328 28.42 -60.94 24.67
N TYR A 329 28.63 -59.94 25.53
CA TYR A 329 29.78 -59.03 25.44
C TYR A 329 31.12 -59.79 25.49
N ALA A 330 31.26 -60.78 26.39
CA ALA A 330 32.50 -61.54 26.53
C ALA A 330 32.96 -62.22 25.23
N ARG A 331 32.03 -62.55 24.31
CA ARG A 331 32.35 -63.14 23.01
C ARG A 331 33.05 -62.18 22.05
N ILE A 332 32.81 -60.88 22.20
CA ILE A 332 33.38 -59.81 21.36
C ILE A 332 34.26 -58.83 22.13
N ALA A 333 34.57 -59.11 23.40
CA ALA A 333 35.29 -58.18 24.28
C ALA A 333 36.65 -57.75 23.70
N LYS A 334 37.37 -58.68 23.06
CA LYS A 334 38.65 -58.37 22.39
C LYS A 334 38.47 -57.44 21.18
N ASP A 335 37.36 -57.57 20.47
CA ASP A 335 37.05 -56.75 19.30
C ASP A 335 36.57 -55.35 19.72
N ASP A 336 35.85 -55.25 20.84
CA ASP A 336 35.50 -53.97 21.48
C ASP A 336 36.74 -53.22 21.99
N GLU A 337 37.60 -53.89 22.78
CA GLU A 337 38.84 -53.30 23.32
C GLU A 337 39.83 -52.85 22.23
N ARG A 338 39.87 -53.55 21.10
CA ARG A 338 40.74 -53.21 19.95
C ARG A 338 40.09 -52.27 18.96
N ALA A 339 38.81 -51.95 19.16
CA ALA A 339 38.01 -51.16 18.25
C ALA A 339 38.02 -51.68 16.79
N THR A 340 37.87 -53.00 16.61
CA THR A 340 37.81 -53.67 15.30
C THR A 340 36.49 -54.42 15.10
N SER A 341 36.01 -54.54 13.85
CA SER A 341 34.73 -55.21 13.56
C SER A 341 34.75 -56.70 13.96
N PRO A 342 33.73 -57.20 14.68
CA PRO A 342 33.69 -58.57 15.24
C PRO A 342 33.38 -59.69 14.21
N GLY A 343 33.16 -59.36 12.93
CA GLY A 343 32.90 -60.35 11.89
C GLY A 343 31.63 -61.21 12.10
N ASP A 344 31.69 -62.48 11.68
CA ASP A 344 30.55 -63.42 11.70
C ASP A 344 30.06 -63.80 13.11
N VAL A 345 30.80 -63.44 14.17
CA VAL A 345 30.38 -63.64 15.57
C VAL A 345 29.05 -62.94 15.83
N LEU A 346 28.74 -61.84 15.13
CA LEU A 346 27.45 -61.16 15.24
C LEU A 346 26.27 -62.05 14.82
N ARG A 347 26.42 -62.82 13.73
CA ARG A 347 25.37 -63.76 13.28
C ARG A 347 25.13 -64.85 14.30
N GLU A 348 26.19 -65.37 14.90
CA GLU A 348 26.09 -66.38 15.97
C GLU A 348 25.36 -65.81 17.19
N LEU A 349 25.71 -64.60 17.62
CA LEU A 349 25.01 -63.90 18.70
C LEU A 349 23.53 -63.68 18.39
N PHE A 350 23.17 -63.28 17.16
CA PHE A 350 21.78 -63.05 16.77
C PHE A 350 20.94 -64.33 16.78
N ASN A 351 21.54 -65.47 16.43
CA ASN A 351 20.86 -66.76 16.47
C ASN A 351 20.77 -67.33 17.88
N GLU A 352 21.79 -67.13 18.72
CA GLU A 352 21.83 -67.61 20.10
C GLU A 352 20.87 -66.85 21.02
N TYR A 353 20.81 -65.51 20.89
CA TYR A 353 20.02 -64.63 21.75
C TYR A 353 18.73 -64.12 21.08
N GLY A 354 18.41 -64.60 19.87
CA GLY A 354 17.21 -64.23 19.12
C GLY A 354 15.92 -64.89 19.65
N PRO A 355 14.73 -64.39 19.29
CA PRO A 355 14.45 -63.29 18.36
C PRO A 355 14.96 -61.93 18.85
N CYS A 356 15.53 -61.12 17.96
CA CYS A 356 16.07 -59.80 18.33
C CYS A 356 15.72 -58.70 17.32
N LEU A 357 15.44 -57.51 17.87
CA LEU A 357 15.18 -56.27 17.16
C LEU A 357 16.32 -55.29 17.46
N ILE A 358 17.05 -54.87 16.44
CA ILE A 358 18.17 -53.93 16.55
C ILE A 358 17.76 -52.62 15.89
N LEU A 359 17.67 -51.55 16.68
CA LEU A 359 17.28 -50.21 16.24
C LEU A 359 18.50 -49.29 16.32
N ILE A 360 18.90 -48.71 15.18
CA ILE A 360 20.02 -47.76 15.11
C ILE A 360 19.52 -46.41 14.62
N ASP A 361 19.40 -45.46 15.54
CA ASP A 361 19.01 -44.08 15.22
C ASP A 361 20.25 -43.16 15.14
N GLU A 362 20.19 -42.15 14.28
CA GLU A 362 21.23 -41.12 14.12
C GLU A 362 22.66 -41.68 13.87
N TRP A 363 22.80 -42.75 13.10
CA TRP A 363 24.12 -43.39 12.86
C TRP A 363 25.13 -42.45 12.19
N VAL A 364 24.68 -41.64 11.23
CA VAL A 364 25.53 -40.62 10.57
C VAL A 364 26.12 -39.66 11.61
N ALA A 365 25.36 -39.32 12.65
CA ALA A 365 25.80 -38.40 13.68
C ALA A 365 26.87 -39.01 14.60
N TYR A 366 26.85 -40.33 14.80
CA TYR A 366 27.96 -41.05 15.43
C TYR A 366 29.19 -41.09 14.51
N ALA A 367 29.00 -41.54 13.26
CA ALA A 367 30.10 -41.75 12.32
C ALA A 367 30.89 -40.46 12.03
N ARG A 368 30.22 -39.32 11.88
CA ARG A 368 30.88 -38.03 11.61
C ARG A 368 31.79 -37.52 12.74
N GLN A 369 31.65 -38.06 13.96
CA GLN A 369 32.50 -37.72 15.10
C GLN A 369 33.82 -38.50 15.09
N LEU A 370 33.94 -39.55 14.27
CA LEU A 370 35.14 -40.37 14.19
C LEU A 370 36.19 -39.77 13.26
N HIS A 371 37.43 -40.18 13.48
CA HIS A 371 38.60 -39.71 12.74
C HIS A 371 39.15 -40.80 11.83
N ASP A 372 39.89 -40.40 10.80
CA ASP A 372 40.57 -41.34 9.89
C ASP A 372 41.68 -42.12 10.60
N GLN A 373 42.28 -41.52 11.63
CA GLN A 373 43.20 -42.19 12.54
C GLN A 373 42.39 -42.88 13.65
N SER A 374 42.78 -44.09 14.05
CA SER A 374 42.13 -44.82 15.16
C SER A 374 42.60 -44.30 16.53
N ASP A 375 42.38 -43.03 16.81
CA ASP A 375 42.75 -42.34 18.06
C ASP A 375 41.65 -42.36 19.13
N LEU A 376 40.42 -42.69 18.74
CA LEU A 376 39.27 -42.81 19.64
C LEU A 376 39.01 -44.28 20.04
N PRO A 377 38.50 -44.54 21.27
CA PRO A 377 38.12 -45.88 21.73
C PRO A 377 37.10 -46.60 20.83
N ALA A 378 36.28 -45.85 20.10
CA ALA A 378 35.30 -46.40 19.16
C ALA A 378 35.89 -46.83 17.80
N GLY A 379 37.19 -46.64 17.59
CA GLY A 379 37.89 -46.97 16.35
C GLY A 379 37.87 -45.84 15.33
N GLY A 380 38.37 -46.12 14.12
CA GLY A 380 38.44 -45.15 13.03
C GLY A 380 37.15 -45.03 12.22
N PHE A 381 37.09 -43.99 11.39
CA PHE A 381 35.98 -43.70 10.48
C PHE A 381 35.71 -44.87 9.53
N GLU A 382 36.75 -45.45 8.92
CA GLU A 382 36.64 -46.61 8.01
C GLU A 382 36.05 -47.85 8.70
N THR A 383 36.46 -48.13 9.93
CA THR A 383 36.04 -49.32 10.68
C THR A 383 34.53 -49.36 10.90
N GLN A 384 33.87 -48.20 11.01
CA GLN A 384 32.41 -48.16 11.15
C GLN A 384 31.67 -48.64 9.91
N PHE A 385 32.19 -48.37 8.70
CA PHE A 385 31.54 -48.86 7.48
C PHE A 385 31.77 -50.35 7.30
N THR A 386 32.92 -50.87 7.72
CA THR A 386 33.14 -52.33 7.82
C THR A 386 32.17 -52.96 8.82
N PHE A 387 31.96 -52.35 9.99
CA PHE A 387 30.96 -52.82 10.95
C PHE A 387 29.54 -52.77 10.37
N ALA A 388 29.17 -51.69 9.67
CA ALA A 388 27.84 -51.59 9.03
C ALA A 388 27.60 -52.71 8.00
N GLN A 389 28.62 -53.05 7.22
CA GLN A 389 28.54 -54.14 6.25
C GLN A 389 28.35 -55.48 6.97
N VAL A 390 29.21 -55.80 7.92
CA VAL A 390 29.14 -57.06 8.68
C VAL A 390 27.81 -57.17 9.44
N LEU A 391 27.33 -56.08 10.04
CA LEU A 391 26.08 -56.05 10.79
C LEU A 391 24.88 -56.37 9.89
N SER A 392 24.78 -55.72 8.73
CA SER A 392 23.69 -55.94 7.77
C SER A 392 23.72 -57.34 7.16
N GLU A 393 24.90 -57.85 6.80
CA GLU A 393 25.07 -59.23 6.32
C GLU A 393 24.74 -60.27 7.40
N SER A 394 25.17 -60.04 8.64
CA SER A 394 24.88 -60.91 9.78
C SER A 394 23.38 -60.94 10.11
N ALA A 395 22.71 -59.78 10.09
CA ALA A 395 21.27 -59.69 10.31
C ALA A 395 20.47 -60.41 9.21
N LYS A 396 20.93 -60.34 7.94
CA LYS A 396 20.35 -61.07 6.81
C LYS A 396 20.44 -62.59 6.97
N LEU A 397 21.58 -63.09 7.43
CA LEU A 397 21.86 -64.52 7.58
C LEU A 397 21.33 -65.12 8.90
N ALA A 398 20.98 -64.30 9.89
CA ALA A 398 20.33 -64.76 11.11
C ALA A 398 18.88 -65.16 10.86
N ASN A 399 18.32 -66.06 11.67
CA ASN A 399 16.96 -66.57 11.48
C ASN A 399 15.90 -65.53 11.87
N ASN A 400 15.96 -65.05 13.12
CA ASN A 400 14.93 -64.17 13.72
C ASN A 400 15.55 -62.84 14.18
N CYS A 401 16.25 -62.16 13.28
CA CYS A 401 16.85 -60.85 13.54
C CYS A 401 16.28 -59.80 12.58
N LEU A 402 15.84 -58.66 13.13
CA LEU A 402 15.43 -57.49 12.37
C LEU A 402 16.34 -56.31 12.72
N LEU A 403 17.04 -55.79 11.72
CA LEU A 403 17.86 -54.59 11.83
C LEU A 403 17.13 -53.40 11.19
N VAL A 404 16.91 -52.33 11.95
CA VAL A 404 16.28 -51.10 11.46
C VAL A 404 17.22 -49.92 11.66
N ILE A 405 17.51 -49.20 10.58
CA ILE A 405 18.48 -48.10 10.57
C ILE A 405 17.80 -46.81 10.10
N SER A 406 18.03 -45.71 10.79
CA SER A 406 17.58 -44.36 10.42
C SER A 406 18.72 -43.61 9.73
N LEU A 407 18.52 -43.24 8.46
CA LEU A 407 19.46 -42.38 7.71
C LEU A 407 18.75 -41.10 7.22
N PRO A 408 19.44 -39.93 7.21
CA PRO A 408 18.94 -38.72 6.54
C PRO A 408 18.68 -38.93 5.04
N ALA A 409 17.62 -38.30 4.50
CA ALA A 409 17.37 -38.28 3.06
C ALA A 409 18.28 -37.24 2.38
N SER A 410 18.94 -37.60 1.27
CA SER A 410 19.75 -36.70 0.46
C SER A 410 18.96 -36.27 -0.77
N ASP A 411 18.57 -34.99 -0.86
CA ASP A 411 18.04 -34.37 -2.09
C ASP A 411 19.17 -34.20 -3.11
N THR A 412 19.58 -35.30 -3.74
CA THR A 412 20.59 -35.30 -4.82
C THR A 412 19.99 -35.54 -6.20
N SER A 413 18.67 -35.67 -6.34
CA SER A 413 18.00 -36.04 -7.59
C SER A 413 17.37 -34.87 -8.37
N GLY A 414 17.83 -33.62 -8.19
CA GLY A 414 17.36 -32.50 -9.02
C GLY A 414 18.34 -31.32 -9.10
N SER A 415 18.90 -31.11 -10.30
CA SER A 415 19.71 -29.97 -10.77
C SER A 415 21.03 -29.64 -10.04
N PRO A 416 22.14 -29.37 -10.77
CA PRO A 416 23.45 -28.99 -10.20
C PRO A 416 23.48 -27.62 -9.49
N HIS A 417 22.36 -26.90 -9.45
CA HIS A 417 22.21 -25.61 -8.77
C HIS A 417 21.53 -25.70 -7.40
N THR A 418 21.02 -26.88 -7.01
CA THR A 418 20.43 -27.09 -5.70
C THR A 418 21.57 -27.39 -4.72
N ARG A 419 22.05 -26.37 -4.01
CA ARG A 419 23.01 -26.58 -2.91
C ARG A 419 22.34 -27.51 -1.89
N ALA A 420 22.85 -28.72 -1.78
CA ALA A 420 22.39 -29.71 -0.83
C ALA A 420 22.36 -29.11 0.60
N ASN A 421 21.30 -29.43 1.35
CA ASN A 421 21.09 -28.95 2.73
C ASN A 421 22.20 -29.46 3.68
N ASP A 422 23.31 -28.72 3.79
CA ASP A 422 24.48 -29.02 4.64
C ASP A 422 24.19 -29.07 6.15
N VAL A 423 23.02 -28.60 6.58
CA VAL A 423 22.69 -28.34 8.00
C VAL A 423 22.39 -29.61 8.80
N GLU A 424 21.65 -30.58 8.24
CA GLU A 424 21.29 -31.80 8.99
C GLU A 424 22.37 -32.88 8.94
N VAL A 425 23.12 -32.93 7.84
CA VAL A 425 24.18 -33.93 7.68
C VAL A 425 25.44 -33.52 8.47
N GLY A 426 25.60 -32.23 8.80
CA GLY A 426 26.71 -31.75 9.64
C GLY A 426 28.00 -31.51 8.87
N GLY A 427 27.90 -30.92 7.66
CA GLY A 427 29.05 -30.57 6.81
C GLY A 427 29.58 -31.72 5.94
N THR A 428 30.80 -31.54 5.40
CA THR A 428 31.42 -32.42 4.40
C THR A 428 31.61 -33.86 4.91
N ARG A 429 32.16 -34.03 6.12
CA ARG A 429 32.35 -35.36 6.74
C ARG A 429 31.04 -36.10 6.97
N GLY A 430 29.98 -35.38 7.33
CA GLY A 430 28.66 -35.98 7.46
C GLY A 430 28.13 -36.50 6.14
N ARG A 431 28.29 -35.73 5.05
CA ARG A 431 27.87 -36.14 3.70
C ARG A 431 28.63 -37.40 3.25
N GLU A 432 29.94 -37.43 3.50
CA GLU A 432 30.74 -38.61 3.23
C GLU A 432 30.26 -39.84 4.04
N ALA A 433 29.95 -39.65 5.33
CA ALA A 433 29.42 -40.72 6.18
C ALA A 433 28.06 -41.24 5.70
N LEU A 434 27.16 -40.34 5.30
CA LEU A 434 25.85 -40.69 4.75
C LEU A 434 25.98 -41.49 3.44
N ASP A 435 26.79 -41.01 2.50
CA ASP A 435 26.98 -41.67 1.20
C ASP A 435 27.58 -43.08 1.36
N ARG A 436 28.57 -43.24 2.25
CA ARG A 436 29.20 -44.53 2.54
C ARG A 436 28.22 -45.49 3.24
N LEU A 437 27.50 -45.05 4.28
CA LEU A 437 26.48 -45.88 4.95
C LEU A 437 25.38 -46.31 3.97
N ARG A 438 24.91 -45.40 3.10
CA ARG A 438 23.91 -45.72 2.08
C ARG A 438 24.44 -46.76 1.07
N ASN A 439 25.69 -46.66 0.65
CA ASN A 439 26.27 -47.62 -0.29
C ASN A 439 26.43 -49.03 0.30
N VAL A 440 26.68 -49.11 1.62
CA VAL A 440 26.83 -50.37 2.35
C VAL A 440 25.48 -51.01 2.64
N VAL A 441 24.52 -50.24 3.17
CA VAL A 441 23.18 -50.73 3.57
C VAL A 441 22.25 -50.93 2.36
N GLY A 442 22.32 -50.05 1.36
CA GLY A 442 21.42 -50.01 0.22
C GLY A 442 21.47 -51.21 -0.73
N ARG A 443 22.45 -52.12 -0.56
CA ARG A 443 22.54 -53.38 -1.34
C ARG A 443 21.59 -54.47 -0.84
N VAL A 444 21.00 -54.30 0.34
CA VAL A 444 20.29 -55.37 1.08
C VAL A 444 18.85 -54.96 1.47
N GLU A 445 18.42 -53.74 1.15
CA GLU A 445 17.25 -53.11 1.78
C GLU A 445 15.93 -53.16 0.99
N SER A 446 14.82 -53.00 1.72
CA SER A 446 13.54 -52.52 1.20
C SER A 446 13.33 -51.04 1.58
N SER A 447 12.81 -50.25 0.64
CA SER A 447 12.64 -48.80 0.80
C SER A 447 11.30 -48.48 1.46
N TRP A 448 11.35 -47.81 2.62
CA TRP A 448 10.17 -47.30 3.33
C TRP A 448 9.71 -45.95 2.75
N ARG A 449 8.39 -45.77 2.59
CA ARG A 449 7.78 -44.53 2.05
C ARG A 449 7.22 -43.60 3.13
N PRO A 450 7.41 -42.27 3.01
CA PRO A 450 6.73 -41.29 3.87
C PRO A 450 5.20 -41.32 3.75
N ALA A 451 4.51 -40.90 4.82
CA ALA A 451 3.06 -40.76 4.85
C ALA A 451 2.55 -39.74 3.83
N THR A 452 1.34 -39.95 3.30
CA THR A 452 0.69 -39.00 2.39
C THR A 452 0.16 -37.77 3.13
N ALA A 453 -0.20 -36.70 2.40
CA ALA A 453 -0.80 -35.51 3.00
C ALA A 453 -2.12 -35.82 3.71
N GLU A 454 -2.94 -36.71 3.15
CA GLU A 454 -4.21 -37.16 3.71
C GLU A 454 -4.03 -37.94 5.02
N GLU A 455 -3.03 -38.82 5.08
CA GLU A 455 -2.64 -39.49 6.32
C GLU A 455 -2.11 -38.49 7.36
N GLY A 456 -1.48 -37.41 6.91
CA GLY A 456 -1.08 -36.27 7.74
C GLY A 456 -2.24 -35.68 8.55
N PHE A 457 -3.45 -35.60 7.98
CA PHE A 457 -4.62 -35.05 8.66
C PHE A 457 -4.99 -35.89 9.89
N GLU A 458 -5.03 -37.22 9.72
CA GLU A 458 -5.33 -38.17 10.79
C GLU A 458 -4.25 -38.19 11.87
N ILE A 459 -2.98 -38.08 11.49
CA ILE A 459 -1.85 -37.96 12.43
C ILE A 459 -2.04 -36.74 13.33
N VAL A 460 -2.28 -35.56 12.73
CA VAL A 460 -2.44 -34.31 13.48
C VAL A 460 -3.69 -34.37 14.36
N ARG A 461 -4.81 -34.88 13.81
CA ARG A 461 -6.07 -35.02 14.54
C ARG A 461 -5.92 -35.90 15.78
N ARG A 462 -5.35 -37.11 15.67
CA ARG A 462 -5.19 -38.03 16.81
C ARG A 462 -4.25 -37.50 17.89
N ARG A 463 -3.24 -36.72 17.48
CA ARG A 463 -2.28 -36.10 18.41
C ARG A 463 -2.82 -34.90 19.16
N LEU A 464 -3.75 -34.15 18.58
CA LEU A 464 -4.29 -32.93 19.20
C LEU A 464 -5.65 -33.13 19.88
N PHE A 465 -6.44 -34.10 19.43
CA PHE A 465 -7.80 -34.33 19.91
C PHE A 465 -8.02 -35.72 20.48
N GLN A 466 -8.91 -35.80 21.47
CA GLN A 466 -9.41 -37.06 22.00
C GLN A 466 -10.22 -37.82 20.92
N PRO A 467 -10.26 -39.16 20.98
CA PRO A 467 -11.10 -39.94 20.08
C PRO A 467 -12.58 -39.62 20.30
N LEU A 468 -13.35 -39.61 19.20
CA LEU A 468 -14.82 -39.52 19.27
C LEU A 468 -15.34 -40.85 19.81
N SER A 469 -15.95 -40.83 20.98
CA SER A 469 -16.41 -42.03 21.69
C SER A 469 -17.92 -42.19 21.66
N ASP A 470 -18.68 -41.09 21.52
CA ASP A 470 -20.13 -41.10 21.47
C ASP A 470 -20.62 -41.15 20.00
N PRO A 471 -21.49 -42.10 19.61
CA PRO A 471 -22.15 -42.11 18.31
C PRO A 471 -22.79 -40.76 17.90
N ALA A 472 -23.26 -39.95 18.85
CA ALA A 472 -23.80 -38.63 18.58
C ALA A 472 -22.75 -37.67 17.99
N GLN A 473 -21.49 -37.76 18.44
CA GLN A 473 -20.39 -36.92 17.94
C GLN A 473 -20.07 -37.22 16.48
N PHE A 474 -20.12 -38.50 16.07
CA PHE A 474 -19.96 -38.89 14.67
C PHE A 474 -21.07 -38.32 13.78
N LYS A 475 -22.31 -38.32 14.27
CA LYS A 475 -23.44 -37.71 13.58
C LYS A 475 -23.26 -36.20 13.42
N ASP A 476 -22.89 -35.50 14.48
CA ASP A 476 -22.68 -34.05 14.45
C ASP A 476 -21.55 -33.66 13.49
N ARG A 477 -20.43 -34.40 13.50
CA ARG A 477 -19.34 -34.27 12.51
C ARG A 477 -19.86 -34.40 11.08
N ASP A 478 -20.62 -35.47 10.81
CA ASP A 478 -21.10 -35.78 9.46
C ASP A 478 -22.11 -34.74 8.95
N VAL A 479 -22.92 -34.15 9.84
CA VAL A 479 -23.81 -33.02 9.53
C VAL A 479 -23.00 -31.78 9.13
N VAL A 480 -21.95 -31.45 9.88
CA VAL A 480 -21.06 -30.32 9.53
C VAL A 480 -20.39 -30.57 8.17
N ALA A 481 -19.78 -31.74 7.97
CA ALA A 481 -19.10 -32.07 6.72
C ALA A 481 -20.04 -31.99 5.51
N ARG A 482 -21.26 -32.51 5.65
CA ARG A 482 -22.28 -32.44 4.60
C ARG A 482 -22.72 -31.01 4.31
N ALA A 483 -22.94 -30.19 5.35
CA ALA A 483 -23.34 -28.79 5.18
C ALA A 483 -22.30 -27.98 4.39
N PHE A 484 -21.00 -28.18 4.66
CA PHE A 484 -19.92 -27.57 3.87
C PHE A 484 -19.87 -28.10 2.44
N ALA A 485 -19.97 -29.43 2.24
CA ALA A 485 -19.97 -30.01 0.91
C ALA A 485 -21.16 -29.56 0.05
N ASP A 486 -22.36 -29.47 0.63
CA ASP A 486 -23.56 -28.94 -0.02
C ASP A 486 -23.40 -27.46 -0.37
N PHE A 487 -22.78 -26.67 0.51
CA PHE A 487 -22.48 -25.27 0.26
C PHE A 487 -21.52 -25.08 -0.91
N TYR A 488 -20.42 -25.86 -0.97
CA TYR A 488 -19.48 -25.81 -2.09
C TYR A 488 -20.11 -26.25 -3.41
N ARG A 489 -20.99 -27.26 -3.40
CA ARG A 489 -21.73 -27.71 -4.59
C ARG A 489 -22.73 -26.67 -5.09
N THR A 490 -23.46 -26.01 -4.20
CA THR A 490 -24.46 -24.99 -4.56
C THR A 490 -23.83 -23.68 -5.03
N GLN A 491 -22.63 -23.34 -4.55
CA GLN A 491 -21.90 -22.11 -4.90
C GLN A 491 -20.64 -22.39 -5.75
N GLN A 492 -20.69 -23.36 -6.66
CA GLN A 492 -19.52 -23.87 -7.40
C GLN A 492 -18.69 -22.81 -8.17
N ALA A 493 -19.26 -21.65 -8.50
CA ALA A 493 -18.53 -20.57 -9.20
C ALA A 493 -17.54 -19.83 -8.28
N GLU A 494 -17.78 -19.88 -6.96
CA GLU A 494 -17.06 -19.12 -5.94
C GLU A 494 -15.93 -19.92 -5.27
N PHE A 495 -15.88 -21.24 -5.46
CA PHE A 495 -14.95 -22.16 -4.81
C PHE A 495 -14.11 -22.97 -5.83
N PRO A 496 -12.96 -23.54 -5.41
CA PRO A 496 -12.16 -24.42 -6.28
C PRO A 496 -12.95 -25.65 -6.76
N PRO A 497 -12.71 -26.14 -7.98
CA PRO A 497 -13.51 -27.21 -8.60
C PRO A 497 -13.45 -28.52 -7.81
N GLU A 498 -12.33 -28.84 -7.15
CA GLU A 498 -12.17 -30.04 -6.34
C GLU A 498 -13.11 -30.11 -5.12
N CYS A 499 -13.61 -28.96 -4.63
CA CYS A 499 -14.43 -28.90 -3.41
C CYS A 499 -15.86 -29.41 -3.60
N ARG A 500 -16.31 -29.54 -4.85
CA ARG A 500 -17.67 -30.03 -5.17
C ARG A 500 -17.76 -31.56 -5.22
N GLU A 501 -16.61 -32.23 -5.28
CA GLU A 501 -16.52 -33.68 -5.41
C GLU A 501 -16.78 -34.38 -4.07
N SER A 502 -17.33 -35.60 -4.13
CA SER A 502 -17.65 -36.38 -2.91
C SER A 502 -16.43 -36.70 -2.05
N GLU A 503 -15.25 -36.79 -2.67
CA GLU A 503 -13.97 -37.01 -2.01
C GLU A 503 -13.62 -35.86 -1.04
N TYR A 504 -13.97 -34.61 -1.37
CA TYR A 504 -13.70 -33.48 -0.49
C TYR A 504 -14.54 -33.53 0.80
N GLU A 505 -15.78 -34.03 0.73
CA GLU A 505 -16.59 -34.30 1.94
C GLU A 505 -15.91 -35.33 2.84
N GLN A 506 -15.32 -36.38 2.25
CA GLN A 506 -14.56 -37.39 3.01
C GLN A 506 -13.31 -36.78 3.67
N ARG A 507 -12.59 -35.91 2.95
CA ARG A 507 -11.46 -35.15 3.51
C ARG A 507 -11.86 -34.30 4.71
N ILE A 508 -13.02 -33.62 4.66
CA ILE A 508 -13.53 -32.85 5.80
C ILE A 508 -13.82 -33.78 6.99
N LYS A 509 -14.41 -34.96 6.78
CA LYS A 509 -14.70 -35.92 7.86
C LYS A 509 -13.43 -36.47 8.52
N ALA A 510 -12.38 -36.73 7.74
CA ALA A 510 -11.09 -37.21 8.24
C ALA A 510 -10.34 -36.12 9.03
N ALA A 511 -10.35 -34.89 8.52
CA ALA A 511 -9.65 -33.75 9.12
C ALA A 511 -10.39 -33.10 10.30
N TYR A 512 -11.68 -33.40 10.51
CA TYR A 512 -12.52 -32.77 11.53
C TYR A 512 -11.87 -32.79 12.92
N PRO A 513 -11.79 -31.65 13.63
CA PRO A 513 -12.51 -30.38 13.39
C PRO A 513 -11.76 -29.34 12.55
N ILE A 514 -10.67 -29.72 11.88
CA ILE A 514 -9.83 -28.82 11.09
C ILE A 514 -10.27 -28.87 9.62
N HIS A 515 -10.41 -27.71 8.97
CA HIS A 515 -10.73 -27.67 7.54
C HIS A 515 -9.53 -28.12 6.70
N PRO A 516 -9.70 -28.96 5.66
CA PRO A 516 -8.59 -29.47 4.84
C PRO A 516 -7.68 -28.38 4.24
N GLU A 517 -8.25 -27.22 3.91
CA GLU A 517 -7.49 -26.06 3.38
C GLU A 517 -6.35 -25.60 4.31
N ILE A 518 -6.46 -25.74 5.64
CA ILE A 518 -5.34 -25.41 6.55
C ILE A 518 -4.15 -26.33 6.25
N PHE A 519 -4.42 -27.62 6.11
CA PHE A 519 -3.37 -28.60 5.86
C PHE A 519 -2.77 -28.44 4.46
N ASP A 520 -3.61 -28.15 3.46
CA ASP A 520 -3.13 -27.90 2.10
C ASP A 520 -2.15 -26.71 2.09
N ARG A 521 -2.45 -25.62 2.82
CA ARG A 521 -1.51 -24.50 2.99
C ARG A 521 -0.22 -24.93 3.70
N LEU A 522 -0.33 -25.68 4.80
CA LEU A 522 0.84 -26.04 5.61
C LEU A 522 1.76 -27.07 4.94
N TYR A 523 1.20 -28.08 4.25
CA TYR A 523 1.98 -29.13 3.60
C TYR A 523 2.42 -28.79 2.19
N THR A 524 1.73 -27.90 1.47
CA THR A 524 2.16 -27.47 0.14
C THR A 524 3.01 -26.21 0.21
N ASP A 525 2.57 -25.17 0.92
CA ASP A 525 3.20 -23.85 0.85
C ASP A 525 4.24 -23.66 1.96
N TRP A 526 3.87 -23.89 3.23
CA TRP A 526 4.79 -23.71 4.35
C TRP A 526 5.91 -24.75 4.39
N SER A 527 5.67 -25.94 3.85
CA SER A 527 6.68 -27.01 3.75
C SER A 527 7.86 -26.68 2.83
N THR A 528 7.71 -25.64 1.98
CA THR A 528 8.79 -25.12 1.13
C THR A 528 9.80 -24.29 1.91
N LEU A 529 9.44 -23.80 3.11
CA LEU A 529 10.33 -23.02 3.95
C LEU A 529 11.39 -23.92 4.58
N VAL A 530 12.67 -23.59 4.37
CA VAL A 530 13.83 -24.38 4.84
C VAL A 530 13.80 -24.66 6.34
N LYS A 531 13.31 -23.71 7.15
CA LYS A 531 13.25 -23.85 8.61
C LYS A 531 11.99 -24.61 9.09
N PHE A 532 11.03 -24.86 8.21
CA PHE A 532 9.75 -25.45 8.58
C PHE A 532 9.82 -26.98 8.58
N GLN A 533 9.75 -27.55 9.77
CA GLN A 533 9.73 -28.99 9.96
C GLN A 533 8.32 -29.50 9.67
N ARG A 534 8.07 -30.13 8.53
CA ARG A 534 6.72 -30.41 7.99
C ARG A 534 5.72 -30.92 9.05
N THR A 535 6.01 -32.05 9.69
CA THR A 535 5.05 -32.64 10.65
C THR A 535 5.10 -31.97 12.03
N ARG A 536 6.31 -31.73 12.57
CA ARG A 536 6.49 -31.16 13.93
C ARG A 536 6.07 -29.69 14.01
N GLY A 537 6.36 -28.93 12.96
CA GLY A 537 5.94 -27.53 12.81
C GLY A 537 4.44 -27.39 12.70
N VAL A 538 3.77 -28.26 11.93
CA VAL A 538 2.29 -28.32 11.86
C VAL A 538 1.69 -28.61 13.22
N LEU A 539 2.13 -29.68 13.91
CA LEU A 539 1.63 -30.03 15.23
C LEU A 539 1.76 -28.88 16.22
N ARG A 540 2.93 -28.21 16.22
CA ARG A 540 3.22 -27.11 17.13
C ARG A 540 2.36 -25.87 16.88
N LEU A 541 2.24 -25.48 15.60
CA LEU A 541 1.40 -24.36 15.22
C LEU A 541 -0.07 -24.66 15.55
N MET A 542 -0.55 -25.86 15.18
CA MET A 542 -1.94 -26.24 15.40
C MET A 542 -2.27 -26.40 16.89
N ALA A 543 -1.36 -26.91 17.72
CA ALA A 543 -1.55 -26.93 19.17
C ALA A 543 -1.73 -25.51 19.73
N ALA A 544 -0.91 -24.55 19.29
CA ALA A 544 -1.05 -23.15 19.69
C ALA A 544 -2.37 -22.51 19.23
N VAL A 545 -2.77 -22.78 17.98
CA VAL A 545 -4.03 -22.29 17.42
C VAL A 545 -5.22 -22.88 18.17
N ILE A 546 -5.26 -24.20 18.37
CA ILE A 546 -6.37 -24.89 19.04
C ILE A 546 -6.46 -24.42 20.50
N HIS A 547 -5.34 -24.30 21.20
CA HIS A 547 -5.32 -23.78 22.56
C HIS A 547 -5.89 -22.36 22.63
N SER A 548 -5.45 -21.45 21.75
CA SER A 548 -5.94 -20.07 21.69
C SER A 548 -7.45 -20.02 21.39
N LEU A 549 -7.92 -20.83 20.44
CA LEU A 549 -9.35 -20.92 20.10
C LEU A 549 -10.19 -21.52 21.23
N TRP A 550 -9.65 -22.52 21.94
CA TRP A 550 -10.31 -23.16 23.06
C TRP A 550 -10.48 -22.20 24.24
N GLU A 551 -9.41 -21.46 24.58
CA GLU A 551 -9.39 -20.44 25.63
C GLU A 551 -10.36 -19.28 25.31
N LYS A 552 -10.38 -18.84 24.04
CA LYS A 552 -11.28 -17.78 23.56
C LYS A 552 -12.74 -18.23 23.36
N GLY A 553 -13.04 -19.52 23.54
CA GLY A 553 -14.39 -20.06 23.45
C GLY A 553 -14.95 -20.12 22.03
N ASP A 554 -14.13 -20.40 21.01
CA ASP A 554 -14.49 -20.37 19.59
C ASP A 554 -15.77 -21.15 19.24
N ARG A 555 -16.77 -20.47 18.69
CA ARG A 555 -18.09 -21.08 18.42
C ARG A 555 -18.28 -21.58 16.99
N ASN A 556 -17.21 -21.66 16.20
CA ASN A 556 -17.34 -22.07 14.81
C ASN A 556 -17.54 -23.59 14.69
N PRO A 557 -18.24 -24.08 13.66
CA PRO A 557 -18.44 -25.52 13.46
C PRO A 557 -17.16 -26.25 13.00
N LEU A 558 -16.20 -25.51 12.46
CA LEU A 558 -14.95 -26.01 11.91
C LEU A 558 -13.85 -24.94 12.04
N ILE A 559 -12.58 -25.35 12.13
CA ILE A 559 -11.43 -24.45 12.19
C ILE A 559 -10.91 -24.22 10.75
N LEU A 560 -11.17 -23.03 10.19
CA LEU A 560 -10.70 -22.59 8.87
C LEU A 560 -9.40 -21.76 8.97
N PRO A 561 -8.67 -21.55 7.85
CA PRO A 561 -7.51 -20.64 7.82
C PRO A 561 -7.81 -19.26 8.41
N ALA A 562 -9.02 -18.72 8.20
CA ALA A 562 -9.46 -17.46 8.77
C ALA A 562 -9.62 -17.47 10.32
N ASN A 563 -9.77 -18.65 10.94
CA ASN A 563 -9.91 -18.77 12.38
C ASN A 563 -8.55 -18.71 13.10
N VAL A 564 -7.43 -18.92 12.40
CA VAL A 564 -6.10 -18.83 12.99
C VAL A 564 -5.93 -17.48 13.67
N ALA A 565 -5.79 -17.50 15.00
CA ALA A 565 -5.75 -16.29 15.83
C ALA A 565 -4.37 -15.61 15.76
N ILE A 566 -4.05 -14.99 14.63
CA ILE A 566 -2.74 -14.34 14.37
C ILE A 566 -2.48 -13.19 15.37
N ASP A 567 -3.54 -12.61 15.94
CA ASP A 567 -3.49 -11.64 17.03
C ASP A 567 -2.95 -12.19 18.37
N ASP A 568 -3.01 -13.52 18.58
CA ASP A 568 -2.44 -14.16 19.77
C ASP A 568 -0.91 -14.24 19.63
N PRO A 569 -0.14 -13.68 20.59
CA PRO A 569 1.32 -13.69 20.52
C PRO A 569 1.95 -15.08 20.37
N ARG A 570 1.31 -16.12 20.93
CA ARG A 570 1.80 -17.50 20.82
C ARG A 570 1.71 -17.96 19.36
N VAL A 571 0.55 -17.77 18.73
CA VAL A 571 0.31 -18.12 17.32
C VAL A 571 1.18 -17.26 16.40
N GLN A 572 1.29 -15.96 16.66
CA GLN A 572 2.14 -15.06 15.88
C GLN A 572 3.62 -15.48 15.94
N SER A 573 4.12 -15.83 17.13
CA SER A 573 5.50 -16.32 17.28
C SER A 573 5.72 -17.64 16.56
N GLU A 574 4.72 -18.51 16.51
CA GLU A 574 4.76 -19.77 15.78
C GLU A 574 4.82 -19.58 14.25
N LEU A 575 4.07 -18.61 13.72
CA LEU A 575 4.04 -18.32 12.29
C LEU A 575 5.32 -17.59 11.83
N THR A 576 5.74 -16.57 12.57
CA THR A 576 6.82 -15.66 12.14
C THR A 576 8.22 -16.26 12.25
N ARG A 577 8.48 -17.17 13.18
CA ARG A 577 9.82 -17.81 13.39
C ARG A 577 10.39 -18.52 12.16
N TYR A 578 9.53 -18.95 11.24
CA TYR A 578 9.91 -19.71 10.05
C TYR A 578 10.19 -18.80 8.84
N LEU A 579 9.73 -17.55 8.89
CA LEU A 579 9.84 -16.58 7.81
C LEU A 579 11.16 -15.80 7.93
N SER A 580 11.77 -15.41 6.80
CA SER A 580 13.09 -14.75 6.75
C SER A 580 13.06 -13.27 7.14
N ASP A 581 11.92 -12.61 6.95
CA ASP A 581 11.77 -11.16 7.01
C ASP A 581 10.92 -10.72 8.24
N ASN A 582 10.98 -9.44 8.61
CA ASN A 582 10.16 -8.94 9.71
C ASN A 582 8.68 -8.78 9.28
N TRP A 583 7.88 -9.81 9.55
CA TRP A 583 6.43 -9.85 9.25
C TRP A 583 5.55 -9.16 10.28
N VAL A 584 6.08 -8.82 11.46
CA VAL A 584 5.29 -8.19 12.54
C VAL A 584 4.60 -6.89 12.08
N PRO A 585 5.26 -5.95 11.37
CA PRO A 585 4.60 -4.73 10.87
C PRO A 585 3.47 -5.00 9.88
N VAL A 586 3.62 -6.02 9.02
CA VAL A 586 2.59 -6.43 8.07
C VAL A 586 1.37 -6.94 8.83
N ILE A 587 1.60 -7.80 9.83
CA ILE A 587 0.54 -8.36 10.66
C ILE A 587 -0.19 -7.25 11.44
N GLU A 588 0.56 -6.37 12.09
CA GLU A 588 -0.01 -5.30 12.91
C GLU A 588 -0.84 -4.29 12.09
N LYS A 589 -0.42 -4.01 10.85
CA LYS A 589 -1.04 -2.99 10.02
C LYS A 589 -2.17 -3.52 9.15
N ASP A 590 -1.99 -4.66 8.49
CA ASP A 590 -2.90 -5.09 7.41
C ASP A 590 -3.46 -6.51 7.57
N VAL A 591 -3.05 -7.29 8.58
CA VAL A 591 -3.59 -8.65 8.80
C VAL A 591 -4.50 -8.71 10.01
N ASP A 592 -3.96 -8.48 11.21
CA ASP A 592 -4.64 -8.86 12.45
C ASP A 592 -4.16 -8.11 13.71
N GLY A 593 -3.57 -6.93 13.54
CA GLY A 593 -3.21 -6.07 14.67
C GLY A 593 -4.39 -5.33 15.31
N PRO A 594 -4.20 -4.76 16.52
CA PRO A 594 -5.24 -4.07 17.28
C PRO A 594 -5.76 -2.79 16.62
N ASN A 595 -5.00 -2.20 15.69
CA ASN A 595 -5.42 -1.03 14.89
C ASN A 595 -5.31 -1.32 13.38
N SER A 596 -5.38 -2.60 13.01
CA SER A 596 -5.17 -3.04 11.63
C SER A 596 -6.31 -2.56 10.72
N LEU A 597 -6.00 -2.41 9.42
CA LEU A 597 -6.98 -2.04 8.41
C LEU A 597 -8.21 -2.97 8.39
N PRO A 598 -8.08 -4.31 8.46
CA PRO A 598 -9.25 -5.19 8.46
C PRO A 598 -10.21 -4.91 9.61
N LEU A 599 -9.68 -4.70 10.83
CA LEU A 599 -10.50 -4.39 12.01
C LEU A 599 -11.20 -3.04 11.89
N LYS A 600 -10.54 -2.03 11.28
CA LYS A 600 -11.16 -0.73 11.02
C LYS A 600 -12.30 -0.83 10.01
N LEU A 601 -12.07 -1.50 8.88
CA LEU A 601 -13.10 -1.67 7.84
C LEU A 601 -14.30 -2.45 8.36
N ASP A 602 -14.08 -3.52 9.13
CA ASP A 602 -15.15 -4.28 9.77
C ASP A 602 -15.92 -3.41 10.80
N GLY A 603 -15.25 -2.49 11.51
CA GLY A 603 -15.89 -1.56 12.45
C GLY A 603 -16.68 -0.42 11.80
N GLU A 604 -16.24 0.05 10.63
CA GLU A 604 -16.88 1.14 9.88
C GLU A 604 -18.05 0.67 9.02
N LEU A 605 -18.03 -0.59 8.57
CA LEU A 605 -19.01 -1.15 7.63
C LEU A 605 -19.82 -2.29 8.27
N PRO A 606 -21.06 -2.04 8.73
CA PRO A 606 -21.85 -3.03 9.46
C PRO A 606 -22.09 -4.35 8.72
N ASN A 607 -22.21 -4.32 7.40
CA ASN A 607 -22.40 -5.51 6.56
C ASN A 607 -21.18 -6.44 6.54
N LEU A 608 -19.97 -5.88 6.63
CA LEU A 608 -18.72 -6.65 6.74
C LEU A 608 -18.46 -7.03 8.20
N GLY A 609 -18.65 -6.08 9.11
CA GLY A 609 -18.44 -6.23 10.56
C GLY A 609 -19.22 -7.35 11.20
N LYS A 610 -20.47 -7.57 10.77
CA LYS A 610 -21.30 -8.70 11.25
C LYS A 610 -20.59 -10.06 11.15
N PHE A 611 -19.72 -10.24 10.16
CA PHE A 611 -18.99 -11.49 9.93
C PHE A 611 -17.48 -11.36 10.22
N SER A 612 -17.02 -10.17 10.60
CA SER A 612 -15.59 -9.79 10.58
C SER A 612 -14.94 -10.17 9.23
N ALA A 613 -15.63 -9.84 8.14
CA ALA A 613 -15.29 -10.33 6.80
C ALA A 613 -13.88 -9.91 6.38
N CYS A 614 -13.49 -8.65 6.62
CA CYS A 614 -12.14 -8.19 6.29
C CYS A 614 -11.09 -8.95 7.10
N ARG A 615 -11.27 -9.11 8.41
CA ARG A 615 -10.32 -9.82 9.28
C ARG A 615 -10.13 -11.28 8.85
N ARG A 616 -11.22 -11.97 8.50
CA ARG A 616 -11.16 -13.35 8.02
C ARG A 616 -10.43 -13.49 6.68
N VAL A 617 -10.75 -12.61 5.72
CA VAL A 617 -10.07 -12.57 4.41
C VAL A 617 -8.57 -12.31 4.61
N ALA A 618 -8.21 -11.36 5.47
CA ALA A 618 -6.81 -11.00 5.73
C ALA A 618 -6.01 -12.18 6.31
N ARG A 619 -6.55 -12.87 7.32
CA ARG A 619 -5.93 -14.08 7.90
C ARG A 619 -5.77 -15.21 6.88
N ALA A 620 -6.79 -15.45 6.04
CA ALA A 620 -6.74 -16.47 4.99
C ALA A 620 -5.64 -16.16 3.95
N ILE A 621 -5.55 -14.89 3.50
CA ILE A 621 -4.49 -14.47 2.58
C ILE A 621 -3.11 -14.60 3.21
N TYR A 622 -2.95 -14.19 4.48
CA TYR A 622 -1.67 -14.33 5.17
C TYR A 622 -1.23 -15.80 5.23
N MET A 623 -2.13 -16.69 5.67
CA MET A 623 -1.84 -18.12 5.76
C MET A 623 -1.45 -18.75 4.40
N GLY A 624 -2.03 -18.27 3.31
CA GLY A 624 -1.76 -18.78 1.96
C GLY A 624 -0.63 -18.10 1.19
N SER A 625 -0.25 -16.87 1.54
CA SER A 625 0.71 -16.09 0.74
C SER A 625 2.04 -15.83 1.43
N ALA A 626 2.08 -15.77 2.77
CA ALA A 626 3.31 -15.48 3.52
C ALA A 626 4.50 -16.42 3.20
N PRO A 627 4.33 -17.75 3.04
CA PRO A 627 5.46 -18.63 2.70
C PRO A 627 5.90 -18.52 1.23
N THR A 628 5.12 -17.88 0.36
CA THR A 628 5.33 -17.85 -1.10
C THR A 628 6.21 -16.69 -1.58
N THR A 629 6.85 -15.92 -0.69
CA THR A 629 7.60 -14.71 -1.05
C THR A 629 8.76 -14.96 -2.03
N ALA A 630 9.38 -16.13 -1.96
CA ALA A 630 10.46 -16.58 -2.86
C ALA A 630 9.97 -17.45 -4.02
N ALA A 631 8.68 -17.78 -4.09
CA ALA A 631 8.12 -18.61 -5.15
C ALA A 631 8.02 -17.84 -6.48
N ALA A 632 8.11 -18.58 -7.60
CA ALA A 632 7.95 -18.02 -8.95
C ALA A 632 6.54 -17.45 -9.18
N HIS A 633 5.51 -18.06 -8.58
CA HIS A 633 4.14 -17.58 -8.57
C HIS A 633 3.78 -17.21 -7.14
N LYS A 634 3.51 -15.92 -6.90
CA LYS A 634 3.19 -15.39 -5.57
C LYS A 634 1.68 -15.32 -5.37
N GLY A 635 1.26 -15.61 -4.15
CA GLY A 635 -0.10 -15.35 -3.70
C GLY A 635 -1.10 -16.47 -3.85
N ILE A 636 -2.32 -16.15 -3.46
CA ILE A 636 -3.45 -17.06 -3.36
C ILE A 636 -4.61 -16.52 -4.21
N GLU A 637 -5.28 -17.42 -4.91
CA GLU A 637 -6.45 -17.09 -5.73
C GLU A 637 -7.66 -16.71 -4.88
N ASP A 638 -8.49 -15.78 -5.37
CA ASP A 638 -9.75 -15.33 -4.74
C ASP A 638 -10.64 -16.50 -4.29
N ARG A 639 -10.79 -17.54 -5.12
CA ARG A 639 -11.59 -18.74 -4.77
C ARG A 639 -11.02 -19.50 -3.57
N ARG A 640 -9.68 -19.59 -3.45
CA ARG A 640 -9.02 -20.22 -2.30
C ARG A 640 -9.07 -19.35 -1.06
N VAL A 641 -9.01 -18.03 -1.22
CA VAL A 641 -9.27 -17.09 -0.11
C VAL A 641 -10.66 -17.31 0.45
N LYS A 642 -11.69 -17.38 -0.42
CA LYS A 642 -13.08 -17.68 -0.02
C LYS A 642 -13.21 -19.04 0.66
N LEU A 643 -12.60 -20.08 0.10
CA LEU A 643 -12.55 -21.42 0.72
C LEU A 643 -11.96 -21.36 2.15
N GLY A 644 -11.00 -20.47 2.39
CA GLY A 644 -10.37 -20.30 3.69
C GLY A 644 -11.14 -19.45 4.71
N CYS A 645 -12.24 -18.76 4.33
CA CYS A 645 -12.89 -17.77 5.19
C CYS A 645 -14.43 -17.78 5.23
N VAL A 646 -15.10 -18.36 4.22
CA VAL A 646 -16.56 -18.35 4.10
C VAL A 646 -17.16 -19.63 4.68
N MET A 647 -18.20 -19.50 5.50
CA MET A 647 -18.91 -20.65 6.09
C MET A 647 -20.34 -20.82 5.52
N PRO A 648 -20.94 -22.02 5.60
CA PRO A 648 -22.31 -22.27 5.16
C PRO A 648 -23.32 -21.32 5.82
N GLY A 649 -24.19 -20.69 5.02
CA GLY A 649 -25.15 -19.68 5.48
C GLY A 649 -24.65 -18.23 5.39
N GLU A 650 -23.38 -18.03 5.06
CA GLU A 650 -22.81 -16.72 4.74
C GLU A 650 -22.79 -16.50 3.21
N SER A 651 -22.79 -15.24 2.76
CA SER A 651 -22.76 -14.92 1.33
C SER A 651 -21.32 -14.69 0.84
N PRO A 652 -20.79 -15.48 -0.12
CA PRO A 652 -19.44 -15.29 -0.65
C PRO A 652 -19.16 -13.89 -1.22
N ALA A 653 -20.18 -13.21 -1.73
CA ALA A 653 -20.06 -11.86 -2.28
C ALA A 653 -19.60 -10.82 -1.23
N VAL A 654 -19.98 -11.00 0.04
CA VAL A 654 -19.56 -10.12 1.15
C VAL A 654 -18.05 -10.17 1.33
N PHE A 655 -17.47 -11.36 1.23
CA PHE A 655 -16.02 -11.58 1.35
C PHE A 655 -15.27 -11.11 0.11
N GLY A 656 -15.88 -11.19 -1.08
CA GLY A 656 -15.36 -10.56 -2.30
C GLY A 656 -15.30 -9.03 -2.22
N ASP A 657 -16.32 -8.39 -1.63
CA ASP A 657 -16.30 -6.93 -1.37
C ASP A 657 -15.22 -6.57 -0.32
N ALA A 658 -15.12 -7.36 0.76
CA ALA A 658 -14.07 -7.19 1.77
C ALA A 658 -12.66 -7.27 1.16
N LEU A 659 -12.39 -8.27 0.31
CA LEU A 659 -11.12 -8.41 -0.40
C LEU A 659 -10.81 -7.17 -1.26
N ARG A 660 -11.78 -6.71 -2.06
CA ARG A 660 -11.60 -5.56 -2.96
C ARG A 660 -11.28 -4.28 -2.19
N ARG A 661 -11.97 -4.03 -1.08
CA ARG A 661 -11.73 -2.87 -0.22
C ARG A 661 -10.36 -2.92 0.45
N MET A 662 -9.97 -4.10 0.95
CA MET A 662 -8.64 -4.27 1.53
C MET A 662 -7.53 -4.08 0.49
N ALA A 663 -7.66 -4.67 -0.70
CA ALA A 663 -6.67 -4.51 -1.77
C ALA A 663 -6.51 -3.05 -2.21
N GLY A 664 -7.57 -2.23 -2.11
CA GLY A 664 -7.51 -0.80 -2.43
C GLY A 664 -6.87 0.09 -1.35
N ALA A 665 -6.81 -0.35 -0.09
CA ALA A 665 -6.42 0.48 1.05
C ALA A 665 -5.23 -0.05 1.88
N ALA A 666 -4.86 -1.32 1.71
CA ALA A 666 -3.79 -1.95 2.47
C ALA A 666 -2.40 -1.46 2.03
N THR A 667 -1.49 -1.37 3.01
CA THR A 667 -0.10 -0.97 2.77
C THR A 667 0.73 -2.09 2.14
N TYR A 668 0.48 -3.34 2.50
CA TYR A 668 1.33 -4.49 2.23
C TYR A 668 0.63 -5.59 1.41
N LEU A 669 -0.66 -5.40 1.06
CA LEU A 669 -1.43 -6.35 0.27
C LEU A 669 -1.38 -5.97 -1.22
N TYR A 670 -0.96 -6.93 -2.03
CA TYR A 670 -0.91 -6.82 -3.49
C TYR A 670 -2.03 -7.65 -4.12
N GLN A 671 -2.50 -7.22 -5.28
CA GLN A 671 -3.49 -7.93 -6.07
C GLN A 671 -3.11 -7.88 -7.55
N ASP A 672 -3.06 -9.04 -8.19
CA ASP A 672 -2.87 -9.19 -9.64
C ASP A 672 -3.90 -10.18 -10.20
N GLY A 673 -4.86 -9.67 -10.97
CA GLY A 673 -5.99 -10.45 -11.44
C GLY A 673 -6.70 -11.17 -10.27
N PRO A 674 -6.83 -12.52 -10.30
CA PRO A 674 -7.44 -13.28 -9.22
C PRO A 674 -6.49 -13.56 -8.05
N HIS A 675 -5.20 -13.25 -8.15
CA HIS A 675 -4.21 -13.56 -7.11
C HIS A 675 -4.01 -12.38 -6.17
N CYS A 676 -3.85 -12.67 -4.89
CA CYS A 676 -3.51 -11.68 -3.87
C CYS A 676 -2.43 -12.21 -2.91
N TRP A 677 -1.56 -11.32 -2.43
CA TRP A 677 -0.49 -11.70 -1.50
C TRP A 677 -0.05 -10.56 -0.61
N TYR A 678 0.41 -10.90 0.59
CA TYR A 678 1.16 -9.95 1.41
C TYR A 678 2.64 -9.97 1.05
N SER A 679 3.25 -8.79 1.08
CA SER A 679 4.70 -8.60 0.96
C SER A 679 5.20 -7.74 2.11
N THR A 680 6.47 -7.91 2.49
CA THR A 680 7.12 -7.04 3.49
C THR A 680 7.43 -5.65 2.96
N GLN A 681 7.35 -5.46 1.64
CA GLN A 681 7.50 -4.16 0.98
C GLN A 681 6.16 -3.46 0.78
N PRO A 682 6.03 -2.16 1.16
CA PRO A 682 4.83 -1.38 0.90
C PRO A 682 4.46 -1.32 -0.59
N THR A 683 3.17 -1.27 -0.89
CA THR A 683 2.64 -1.12 -2.25
C THR A 683 3.03 0.22 -2.87
N VAL A 684 3.11 0.26 -4.20
CA VAL A 684 3.35 1.51 -4.93
C VAL A 684 2.24 2.54 -4.71
N THR A 685 1.00 2.08 -4.50
CA THR A 685 -0.14 2.93 -4.11
C THR A 685 0.12 3.63 -2.79
N LYS A 686 0.62 2.91 -1.77
CA LYS A 686 0.92 3.55 -0.49
C LYS A 686 2.07 4.55 -0.62
N LEU A 687 3.10 4.20 -1.38
CA LEU A 687 4.20 5.11 -1.68
C LEU A 687 3.71 6.38 -2.40
N ALA A 688 2.73 6.25 -3.30
CA ALA A 688 2.14 7.39 -4.01
C ALA A 688 1.33 8.28 -3.06
N GLU A 689 0.54 7.71 -2.15
CA GLU A 689 -0.15 8.48 -1.12
C GLU A 689 0.82 9.26 -0.22
N ASP A 690 1.90 8.60 0.23
CA ASP A 690 2.89 9.24 1.10
C ASP A 690 3.60 10.40 0.37
N ARG A 691 3.94 10.23 -0.92
CA ARG A 691 4.48 11.33 -1.75
C ARG A 691 3.46 12.44 -2.00
N ALA A 692 2.20 12.10 -2.27
CA ALA A 692 1.13 13.08 -2.45
C ALA A 692 0.85 13.88 -1.16
N GLU A 693 1.02 13.27 0.02
CA GLU A 693 0.93 13.94 1.30
C GLU A 693 2.15 14.85 1.55
N GLN A 694 3.37 14.39 1.22
CA GLN A 694 4.58 15.21 1.28
C GLN A 694 4.47 16.46 0.40
N LEU A 695 3.84 16.36 -0.76
CA LEU A 695 3.61 17.48 -1.68
C LEU A 695 2.73 18.59 -1.08
N LYS A 696 1.94 18.33 -0.01
CA LYS A 696 1.26 19.42 0.72
C LYS A 696 2.22 20.44 1.31
N ARG A 697 3.47 20.04 1.61
CA ARG A 697 4.52 20.93 2.11
C ARG A 697 5.27 21.65 0.98
N GLN A 698 4.96 21.37 -0.29
CA GLN A 698 5.61 21.93 -1.47
C GLN A 698 4.56 22.48 -2.46
N PRO A 699 3.73 23.46 -2.06
CA PRO A 699 2.65 23.99 -2.89
C PRO A 699 3.16 24.55 -4.22
N ASP A 700 4.35 25.15 -4.26
CA ASP A 700 4.94 25.75 -5.46
C ASP A 700 5.10 24.75 -6.62
N LYS A 701 5.43 23.48 -6.31
CA LYS A 701 5.57 22.43 -7.34
C LYS A 701 4.22 22.08 -7.95
N VAL A 702 3.19 22.00 -7.12
CA VAL A 702 1.82 21.69 -7.57
C VAL A 702 1.28 22.85 -8.39
N ALA A 703 1.48 24.09 -7.93
CA ALA A 703 1.13 25.29 -8.65
C ALA A 703 1.79 25.30 -10.04
N HIS A 704 3.12 25.11 -10.12
CA HIS A 704 3.85 25.10 -11.39
C HIS A 704 3.29 24.10 -12.41
N GLU A 705 2.98 22.88 -11.98
CA GLU A 705 2.36 21.85 -12.84
C GLU A 705 0.98 22.29 -13.34
N LEU A 706 0.14 22.84 -12.46
CA LEU A 706 -1.17 23.38 -12.84
C LEU A 706 -1.06 24.57 -13.79
N GLU A 707 -0.10 25.48 -13.57
CA GLU A 707 0.16 26.61 -14.44
C GLU A 707 0.58 26.17 -15.85
N GLN A 708 1.48 25.18 -15.94
CA GLN A 708 1.94 24.64 -17.21
C GLN A 708 0.78 24.06 -18.02
N ARG A 709 -0.11 23.29 -17.37
CA ARG A 709 -1.30 22.72 -18.01
C ARG A 709 -2.31 23.79 -18.39
N LEU A 710 -2.53 24.78 -17.54
CA LEU A 710 -3.42 25.90 -17.81
C LEU A 710 -2.95 26.71 -19.03
N ARG A 711 -1.65 27.02 -19.12
CA ARG A 711 -1.07 27.68 -20.29
C ARG A 711 -1.28 26.90 -21.58
N LYS A 712 -1.20 25.57 -21.52
CA LYS A 712 -1.46 24.68 -22.67
C LYS A 712 -2.92 24.72 -23.12
N ASP A 713 -3.88 24.76 -22.20
CA ASP A 713 -5.31 24.91 -22.54
C ASP A 713 -5.60 26.28 -23.17
N LEU A 714 -5.00 27.34 -22.59
CA LEU A 714 -5.16 28.73 -23.03
C LEU A 714 -4.45 29.07 -24.35
N ALA A 715 -3.73 28.13 -24.96
CA ALA A 715 -3.18 28.31 -26.31
C ALA A 715 -4.29 28.51 -27.37
N ARG A 716 -5.51 28.07 -27.11
CA ARG A 716 -6.69 28.31 -27.96
C ARG A 716 -7.40 29.58 -27.51
N THR A 717 -7.18 30.68 -28.23
CA THR A 717 -7.53 32.02 -27.75
C THR A 717 -9.01 32.40 -27.86
N GLY A 718 -9.80 31.70 -28.67
CA GLY A 718 -11.19 32.10 -28.95
C GLY A 718 -11.23 33.43 -29.70
N ASP A 719 -12.11 34.33 -29.27
CA ASP A 719 -12.26 35.68 -29.87
C ASP A 719 -11.40 36.75 -29.18
N PHE A 720 -10.49 36.36 -28.29
CA PHE A 720 -9.57 37.28 -27.65
C PHE A 720 -8.29 37.41 -28.49
N ASN A 721 -7.89 38.66 -28.77
CA ASN A 721 -6.62 38.94 -29.44
C ASN A 721 -5.42 38.57 -28.57
N ARG A 722 -5.55 38.70 -27.24
CA ARG A 722 -4.52 38.32 -26.27
C ARG A 722 -5.12 37.75 -24.99
N ILE A 723 -4.42 36.76 -24.43
CA ILE A 723 -4.69 36.17 -23.13
C ILE A 723 -3.48 36.41 -22.24
N HIS A 724 -3.74 36.81 -21.01
CA HIS A 724 -2.72 36.98 -19.97
C HIS A 724 -2.89 35.87 -18.93
N PRO A 725 -2.19 34.72 -19.10
CA PRO A 725 -2.24 33.63 -18.14
C PRO A 725 -1.39 33.96 -16.90
N MET A 726 -2.08 34.13 -15.77
CA MET A 726 -1.53 34.26 -14.42
C MET A 726 -0.51 35.41 -14.32
N PRO A 727 -0.93 36.67 -14.57
CA PRO A 727 -0.05 37.82 -14.37
C PRO A 727 0.30 37.94 -12.89
N GLN A 728 1.57 38.24 -12.60
CA GLN A 728 2.05 38.45 -11.24
C GLN A 728 1.68 39.87 -10.76
N THR A 729 1.66 40.82 -11.68
CA THR A 729 1.29 42.21 -11.40
C THR A 729 0.46 42.82 -12.53
N GLY A 730 -0.21 43.94 -12.25
CA GLY A 730 -0.90 44.72 -13.29
C GLY A 730 0.03 45.23 -14.40
N ALA A 731 1.36 45.21 -14.22
CA ALA A 731 2.32 45.58 -15.27
C ALA A 731 2.40 44.54 -16.40
N ASP A 732 2.10 43.27 -16.10
CA ASP A 732 2.15 42.14 -17.05
C ASP A 732 0.98 42.16 -18.06
N VAL A 733 0.00 43.02 -17.82
CA VAL A 733 -1.16 43.26 -18.68
C VAL A 733 -1.00 44.65 -19.33
N PRO A 734 -0.64 44.74 -20.63
CA PRO A 734 -0.55 46.00 -21.35
C PRO A 734 -1.88 46.77 -21.32
N ASP A 735 -1.83 48.07 -21.58
CA ASP A 735 -3.01 48.95 -21.63
C ASP A 735 -3.20 49.41 -23.08
N ASP A 736 -3.94 48.62 -23.87
CA ASP A 736 -4.26 48.93 -25.27
C ASP A 736 -5.76 48.73 -25.53
N PHE A 737 -6.20 48.96 -26.77
CA PHE A 737 -7.61 49.04 -27.16
C PHE A 737 -8.33 47.69 -27.32
N ASP A 738 -7.60 46.59 -27.47
CA ASP A 738 -8.19 45.27 -27.73
C ASP A 738 -8.64 44.56 -26.45
N ALA A 739 -9.76 43.83 -26.53
CA ALA A 739 -10.24 43.03 -25.41
C ALA A 739 -9.29 41.87 -25.05
N ARG A 740 -9.14 41.64 -23.75
CA ARG A 740 -8.18 40.70 -23.17
C ARG A 740 -8.82 39.87 -22.09
N LEU A 741 -8.49 38.59 -22.12
CA LEU A 741 -8.78 37.67 -21.03
C LEU A 741 -7.59 37.60 -20.09
N VAL A 742 -7.80 37.98 -18.83
CA VAL A 742 -6.82 37.79 -17.75
C VAL A 742 -7.22 36.56 -16.96
N VAL A 743 -6.40 35.51 -16.96
CA VAL A 743 -6.67 34.29 -16.19
C VAL A 743 -5.89 34.37 -14.89
N LEU A 744 -6.57 34.39 -13.75
CA LEU A 744 -5.94 34.52 -12.44
C LEU A 744 -5.26 33.21 -12.02
N GLY A 745 -4.21 33.30 -11.22
CA GLY A 745 -3.52 32.15 -10.63
C GLY A 745 -4.33 31.42 -9.56
N VAL A 746 -3.85 30.24 -9.19
CA VAL A 746 -4.47 29.39 -8.15
C VAL A 746 -4.50 30.06 -6.77
N ASP A 747 -3.63 31.04 -6.53
CA ASP A 747 -3.58 31.83 -5.29
C ASP A 747 -4.73 32.86 -5.16
N HIS A 748 -5.48 33.06 -6.25
CA HIS A 748 -6.58 34.02 -6.31
C HIS A 748 -7.90 33.34 -6.69
N PRO A 749 -8.41 32.40 -5.87
CA PRO A 749 -9.64 31.70 -6.17
C PRO A 749 -10.87 32.58 -5.94
N PHE A 750 -11.92 32.32 -6.72
CA PHE A 750 -13.22 32.95 -6.59
C PHE A 750 -14.12 32.17 -5.62
N SER A 751 -14.89 32.92 -4.85
CA SER A 751 -15.99 32.43 -4.00
C SER A 751 -17.11 33.47 -3.99
N LYS A 752 -18.35 33.07 -3.70
CA LYS A 752 -19.50 34.00 -3.68
C LYS A 752 -19.47 35.05 -2.54
N GLU A 753 -18.50 34.96 -1.64
CA GLU A 753 -18.26 35.93 -0.59
C GLU A 753 -17.69 37.24 -1.20
N ALA A 754 -18.19 38.38 -0.72
CA ALA A 754 -17.72 39.68 -1.17
C ALA A 754 -16.25 39.92 -0.77
N GLY A 755 -15.45 40.50 -1.68
CA GLY A 755 -14.04 40.78 -1.40
C GLY A 755 -13.17 39.51 -1.41
N ASN A 756 -13.57 38.50 -2.18
CA ASN A 756 -12.77 37.29 -2.38
C ASN A 756 -11.43 37.61 -3.07
N PRO A 757 -10.41 36.73 -2.95
CA PRO A 757 -9.09 36.97 -3.54
C PRO A 757 -9.10 37.27 -5.04
N ALA A 758 -9.97 36.60 -5.81
CA ALA A 758 -10.11 36.86 -7.24
C ALA A 758 -10.59 38.30 -7.53
N GLU A 759 -11.60 38.79 -6.82
CA GLU A 759 -12.11 40.17 -6.95
C GLU A 759 -11.08 41.22 -6.57
N LEU A 760 -10.33 41.01 -5.50
CA LEU A 760 -9.30 41.95 -5.06
C LEU A 760 -8.18 42.08 -6.10
N THR A 761 -7.69 40.94 -6.60
CA THR A 761 -6.64 40.93 -7.63
C THR A 761 -7.16 41.48 -8.96
N ALA A 762 -8.35 41.07 -9.40
CA ALA A 762 -8.97 41.58 -10.61
C ALA A 762 -9.19 43.10 -10.53
N LYS A 763 -9.62 43.62 -9.38
CA LYS A 763 -9.78 45.06 -9.14
C LYS A 763 -8.45 45.79 -9.22
N SER A 764 -7.40 45.27 -8.59
CA SER A 764 -6.06 45.86 -8.68
C SER A 764 -5.57 45.96 -10.12
N ILE A 765 -5.72 44.88 -10.91
CA ILE A 765 -5.30 44.86 -12.33
C ILE A 765 -6.16 45.80 -13.19
N LEU A 766 -7.46 45.90 -12.87
CA LEU A 766 -8.39 46.80 -13.55
C LEU A 766 -8.07 48.28 -13.29
N GLU A 767 -7.64 48.62 -12.07
CA GLU A 767 -7.39 50.00 -11.67
C GLU A 767 -5.96 50.48 -12.01
N THR A 768 -4.96 49.60 -12.00
CA THR A 768 -3.55 49.97 -12.19
C THR A 768 -2.82 49.11 -13.22
N ARG A 769 -1.84 49.72 -13.89
CA ARG A 769 -0.79 49.07 -14.66
C ARG A 769 0.54 49.42 -14.01
N GLY A 770 1.08 48.52 -13.19
CA GLY A 770 2.24 48.83 -12.34
C GLY A 770 1.91 50.00 -11.41
N ASN A 771 2.69 51.08 -11.49
CA ASN A 771 2.52 52.27 -10.65
C ASN A 771 1.62 53.36 -11.28
N THR A 772 1.08 53.14 -12.48
CA THR A 772 0.23 54.10 -13.18
C THR A 772 -1.23 53.67 -13.21
N PRO A 773 -2.21 54.59 -13.08
CA PRO A 773 -3.62 54.27 -13.28
C PRO A 773 -3.88 53.71 -14.69
N ARG A 774 -4.68 52.66 -14.79
CA ARG A 774 -5.07 52.06 -16.07
C ARG A 774 -6.13 52.91 -16.76
N LEU A 775 -5.93 53.19 -18.04
CA LEU A 775 -6.85 54.01 -18.84
C LEU A 775 -7.92 53.15 -19.50
N TYR A 776 -7.55 52.05 -20.17
CA TYR A 776 -8.48 51.27 -20.99
C TYR A 776 -9.11 50.11 -20.22
N ARG A 777 -9.87 50.46 -19.18
CA ARG A 777 -10.45 49.48 -18.25
C ARG A 777 -11.53 48.61 -18.89
N ASN A 778 -12.21 49.10 -19.93
CA ASN A 778 -13.28 48.35 -20.61
C ASN A 778 -12.76 47.21 -21.49
N THR A 779 -11.44 47.06 -21.64
CA THR A 779 -10.86 45.97 -22.44
C THR A 779 -10.56 44.71 -21.63
N LEU A 780 -10.74 44.72 -20.31
CA LEU A 780 -10.36 43.59 -19.45
C LEU A 780 -11.57 42.78 -18.98
N VAL A 781 -11.44 41.45 -19.06
CA VAL A 781 -12.30 40.46 -18.40
C VAL A 781 -11.41 39.41 -17.71
N PHE A 782 -11.91 38.80 -16.63
CA PHE A 782 -11.10 37.96 -15.76
C PHE A 782 -11.67 36.55 -15.65
N LEU A 783 -10.82 35.52 -15.62
CA LEU A 783 -11.21 34.14 -15.39
C LEU A 783 -10.52 33.62 -14.12
N ALA A 784 -11.30 33.06 -13.20
CA ALA A 784 -10.81 32.58 -11.92
C ALA A 784 -11.22 31.13 -11.64
N ALA A 785 -10.39 30.45 -10.84
CA ALA A 785 -10.67 29.14 -10.29
C ALA A 785 -11.74 29.20 -9.19
N ASP A 786 -12.62 28.20 -9.12
CA ASP A 786 -13.54 28.02 -8.00
C ASP A 786 -12.80 27.52 -6.75
N LYS A 787 -12.98 28.21 -5.62
CA LYS A 787 -12.31 27.89 -4.35
C LYS A 787 -12.52 26.44 -3.87
N THR A 788 -13.71 25.87 -4.07
CA THR A 788 -14.01 24.51 -3.60
C THR A 788 -13.41 23.47 -4.53
N ARG A 789 -13.60 23.63 -5.85
CA ARG A 789 -13.07 22.70 -6.85
C ARG A 789 -11.55 22.74 -6.96
N LEU A 790 -10.93 23.85 -6.59
CA LEU A 790 -9.47 23.98 -6.55
C LEU A 790 -8.83 22.97 -5.57
N GLN A 791 -9.50 22.63 -4.46
CA GLN A 791 -8.99 21.60 -3.54
C GLN A 791 -8.95 20.21 -4.20
N ASP A 792 -9.98 19.87 -4.97
CA ASP A 792 -10.05 18.61 -5.71
C ASP A 792 -9.01 18.56 -6.84
N LEU A 793 -8.78 19.70 -7.52
CA LEU A 793 -7.75 19.81 -8.56
C LEU A 793 -6.34 19.69 -7.97
N ASP A 794 -6.08 20.34 -6.83
CA ASP A 794 -4.83 20.23 -6.08
C ASP A 794 -4.54 18.78 -5.67
N GLU A 795 -5.52 18.06 -5.12
CA GLU A 795 -5.34 16.66 -4.73
C GLU A 795 -5.04 15.77 -5.95
N ALA A 796 -5.74 16.00 -7.08
CA ALA A 796 -5.50 15.26 -8.31
C ALA A 796 -4.08 15.52 -8.86
N ALA A 797 -3.63 16.78 -8.85
CA ALA A 797 -2.28 17.14 -9.28
C ALA A 797 -1.20 16.54 -8.37
N ARG A 798 -1.40 16.53 -7.05
CA ARG A 798 -0.47 15.88 -6.12
C ARG A 798 -0.36 14.37 -6.35
N LYS A 799 -1.48 13.69 -6.60
CA LYS A 799 -1.48 12.26 -6.97
C LYS A 799 -0.73 12.01 -8.26
N LEU A 800 -0.95 12.84 -9.28
CA LEU A 800 -0.22 12.72 -10.55
C LEU A 800 1.29 12.87 -10.35
N LEU A 801 1.73 13.95 -9.70
CA LEU A 801 3.15 14.21 -9.43
C LEU A 801 3.79 13.10 -8.57
N ALA A 802 3.04 12.52 -7.64
CA ALA A 802 3.49 11.38 -6.86
C ALA A 802 3.79 10.16 -7.74
N TRP A 803 2.88 9.81 -8.66
CA TRP A 803 3.08 8.71 -9.60
C TRP A 803 4.23 8.95 -10.58
N GLU A 804 4.37 10.19 -11.08
CA GLU A 804 5.50 10.57 -11.93
C GLU A 804 6.85 10.42 -11.23
N SER A 805 6.91 10.87 -9.97
CA SER A 805 8.10 10.73 -9.14
C SER A 805 8.47 9.26 -8.90
N ILE A 806 7.49 8.37 -8.69
CA ILE A 806 7.73 6.93 -8.49
C ILE A 806 8.30 6.29 -9.76
N LEU A 807 7.71 6.59 -10.92
CA LEU A 807 8.19 6.06 -12.20
C LEU A 807 9.57 6.61 -12.58
N ALA A 808 9.85 7.88 -12.27
CA ALA A 808 11.18 8.46 -12.47
C ALA A 808 12.27 7.73 -11.65
N GLU A 809 11.91 7.26 -10.44
CA GLU A 809 12.81 6.56 -9.52
C GLU A 809 12.70 5.03 -9.58
N GLN A 810 12.06 4.47 -10.62
CA GLN A 810 11.76 3.03 -10.71
C GLN A 810 12.99 2.11 -10.48
N LYS A 811 14.18 2.53 -10.93
CA LYS A 811 15.44 1.80 -10.74
C LYS A 811 15.94 1.88 -9.29
N ASN A 812 15.84 3.04 -8.67
CA ASN A 812 16.29 3.25 -7.28
C ASN A 812 15.37 2.54 -6.28
N LEU A 813 14.07 2.48 -6.59
CA LEU A 813 13.07 1.79 -5.81
C LEU A 813 13.03 0.27 -6.08
N ASN A 814 13.82 -0.23 -7.03
CA ASN A 814 13.82 -1.63 -7.48
C ASN A 814 12.40 -2.16 -7.79
N LEU A 815 11.59 -1.36 -8.48
CA LEU A 815 10.22 -1.77 -8.82
C LEU A 815 10.22 -2.99 -9.72
N SER A 816 9.37 -3.97 -9.41
CA SER A 816 9.13 -5.11 -10.28
C SER A 816 8.38 -4.69 -11.55
N PRO A 817 8.45 -5.47 -12.65
CA PRO A 817 7.71 -5.16 -13.87
C PRO A 817 6.21 -4.93 -13.64
N PHE A 818 5.61 -5.73 -12.75
CA PHE A 818 4.21 -5.57 -12.34
C PHE A 818 3.95 -4.22 -11.65
N GLN A 819 4.81 -3.83 -10.71
CA GLN A 819 4.69 -2.54 -10.01
C GLN A 819 4.86 -1.34 -10.97
N VAL A 820 5.72 -1.46 -11.99
CA VAL A 820 5.87 -0.45 -13.04
C VAL A 820 4.59 -0.30 -13.84
N THR A 821 4.02 -1.40 -14.36
CA THR A 821 2.76 -1.36 -15.13
C THR A 821 1.60 -0.82 -14.29
N GLN A 822 1.54 -1.19 -13.00
CA GLN A 822 0.55 -0.64 -12.06
C GLN A 822 0.72 0.88 -11.90
N ALA A 823 1.94 1.36 -11.67
CA ALA A 823 2.23 2.78 -11.51
C ALA A 823 1.96 3.59 -12.80
N GLU A 824 2.24 3.04 -13.98
CA GLU A 824 1.91 3.66 -15.29
C GLU A 824 0.39 3.80 -15.47
N THR A 825 -0.37 2.75 -15.14
CA THR A 825 -1.83 2.76 -15.22
C THR A 825 -2.42 3.82 -14.28
N GLN A 826 -1.92 3.88 -13.04
CA GLN A 826 -2.36 4.87 -12.05
C GLN A 826 -1.94 6.29 -12.43
N LYS A 827 -0.76 6.49 -13.00
CA LYS A 827 -0.33 7.78 -13.57
C LYS A 827 -1.31 8.25 -14.64
N SER A 828 -1.64 7.39 -15.61
CA SER A 828 -2.57 7.71 -16.70
C SER A 828 -3.96 8.08 -16.18
N ALA A 829 -4.47 7.35 -15.19
CA ALA A 829 -5.74 7.67 -14.53
C ALA A 829 -5.69 9.02 -13.79
N ALA A 830 -4.61 9.30 -13.05
CA ALA A 830 -4.40 10.57 -12.37
C ALA A 830 -4.28 11.74 -13.36
N GLU A 831 -3.60 11.53 -14.49
CA GLU A 831 -3.49 12.51 -15.57
C GLU A 831 -4.85 12.84 -16.19
N GLY A 832 -5.65 11.81 -16.50
CA GLY A 832 -7.03 11.99 -16.96
C GLY A 832 -7.90 12.77 -15.98
N ALA A 833 -7.74 12.52 -14.67
CA ALA A 833 -8.46 13.26 -13.63
C ALA A 833 -8.09 14.75 -13.60
N VAL A 834 -6.81 15.10 -13.75
CA VAL A 834 -6.36 16.50 -13.82
C VAL A 834 -6.90 17.18 -15.09
N ILE A 835 -6.84 16.50 -16.24
CA ILE A 835 -7.35 17.02 -17.52
C ILE A 835 -8.86 17.34 -17.44
N ALA A 836 -9.64 16.49 -16.77
CA ALA A 836 -11.07 16.71 -16.58
C ALA A 836 -11.37 17.82 -15.55
N ARG A 837 -10.65 17.85 -14.42
CA ARG A 837 -10.93 18.78 -13.30
C ARG A 837 -10.48 20.21 -13.58
N LEU A 838 -9.42 20.41 -14.39
CA LEU A 838 -8.88 21.75 -14.67
C LEU A 838 -9.92 22.70 -15.30
N PRO A 839 -10.59 22.36 -16.42
CA PRO A 839 -11.59 23.24 -17.02
C PRO A 839 -12.90 23.35 -16.21
N GLU A 840 -13.17 22.39 -15.32
CA GLU A 840 -14.27 22.46 -14.37
C GLU A 840 -13.99 23.40 -13.18
N THR A 841 -12.70 23.57 -12.84
CA THR A 841 -12.24 24.43 -11.76
C THR A 841 -12.21 25.89 -12.21
N TYR A 842 -11.65 26.16 -13.40
CA TYR A 842 -11.64 27.51 -14.00
C TYR A 842 -12.98 27.84 -14.67
N GLN A 843 -14.02 28.06 -13.85
CA GLN A 843 -15.39 28.24 -14.32
C GLN A 843 -15.97 29.64 -14.07
N TRP A 844 -15.28 30.53 -13.35
CA TRP A 844 -15.81 31.84 -12.98
C TRP A 844 -15.25 32.93 -13.86
N LEU A 845 -16.05 33.40 -14.82
CA LEU A 845 -15.75 34.56 -15.64
C LEU A 845 -16.29 35.81 -14.96
N MET A 846 -15.41 36.72 -14.59
CA MET A 846 -15.71 37.97 -13.89
C MET A 846 -15.60 39.13 -14.87
N VAL A 847 -16.71 39.85 -15.03
CA VAL A 847 -16.83 40.96 -15.97
C VAL A 847 -17.06 42.25 -15.18
N PRO A 848 -16.20 43.27 -15.33
CA PRO A 848 -16.46 44.57 -14.73
C PRO A 848 -17.58 45.25 -15.52
N VAL A 849 -18.60 45.71 -14.81
CA VAL A 849 -19.77 46.38 -15.39
C VAL A 849 -20.07 47.67 -14.63
N GLN A 850 -20.58 48.66 -15.37
CA GLN A 850 -21.00 49.94 -14.82
C GLN A 850 -22.28 50.39 -15.53
N ALA A 851 -23.39 50.55 -14.80
CA ALA A 851 -24.69 50.84 -15.42
C ALA A 851 -24.81 52.28 -15.97
N THR A 852 -24.21 53.24 -15.25
CA THR A 852 -24.18 54.66 -15.61
C THR A 852 -22.85 55.28 -15.17
N PRO A 853 -22.43 56.44 -15.72
CA PRO A 853 -21.18 57.08 -15.33
C PRO A 853 -21.03 57.37 -13.82
N GLN A 854 -22.15 57.54 -13.10
CA GLN A 854 -22.20 57.82 -11.67
C GLN A 854 -22.35 56.56 -10.79
N ALA A 855 -22.66 55.40 -11.38
CA ALA A 855 -22.78 54.15 -10.65
C ALA A 855 -21.40 53.58 -10.26
N PRO A 856 -21.27 52.90 -9.11
CA PRO A 856 -20.05 52.19 -8.76
C PRO A 856 -19.80 51.03 -9.74
N VAL A 857 -18.53 50.69 -9.94
CA VAL A 857 -18.14 49.50 -10.72
C VAL A 857 -18.47 48.26 -9.91
N THR A 858 -19.19 47.32 -10.53
CA THR A 858 -19.54 46.02 -9.93
C THR A 858 -19.01 44.87 -10.77
N TRP A 859 -18.90 43.69 -10.17
CA TRP A 859 -18.47 42.46 -10.84
C TRP A 859 -19.67 41.60 -11.18
N GLU A 860 -19.83 41.27 -12.47
CA GLU A 860 -20.74 40.24 -12.91
C GLU A 860 -19.98 38.91 -13.01
N ALA A 861 -20.32 37.96 -12.13
CA ALA A 861 -19.69 36.65 -12.08
C ALA A 861 -20.53 35.61 -12.85
N LEU A 862 -20.06 35.25 -14.04
CA LEU A 862 -20.70 34.30 -14.94
C LEU A 862 -20.05 32.93 -14.82
N ARG A 863 -20.89 31.90 -14.66
CA ARG A 863 -20.41 30.52 -14.66
C ARG A 863 -20.26 30.01 -16.09
N LEU A 864 -19.09 29.51 -16.43
CA LEU A 864 -18.80 28.90 -17.73
C LEU A 864 -19.19 27.42 -17.77
N SER A 865 -19.80 26.99 -18.87
CA SER A 865 -20.21 25.59 -19.11
C SER A 865 -19.87 25.16 -20.55
N GLY A 866 -19.57 23.87 -20.73
CA GLY A 866 -19.27 23.27 -22.05
C GLY A 866 -17.96 22.48 -22.05
N ASN A 867 -17.57 21.95 -23.21
CA ASN A 867 -16.35 21.15 -23.39
C ASN A 867 -15.26 21.89 -24.19
N ASP A 868 -15.54 23.11 -24.64
CA ASP A 868 -14.56 23.95 -25.34
C ASP A 868 -13.43 24.37 -24.37
N ALA A 869 -12.27 24.72 -24.94
CA ALA A 869 -11.14 25.30 -24.20
C ALA A 869 -11.57 26.58 -23.45
N LEU A 870 -10.87 26.91 -22.35
CA LEU A 870 -11.32 27.91 -21.39
C LEU A 870 -11.61 29.28 -22.02
N ALA A 871 -10.70 29.78 -22.85
CA ALA A 871 -10.85 31.10 -23.46
C ALA A 871 -11.94 31.14 -24.54
N ALA A 872 -12.05 30.09 -25.35
CA ALA A 872 -13.14 29.96 -26.33
C ALA A 872 -14.52 29.89 -25.65
N ARG A 873 -14.60 29.21 -24.50
CA ARG A 873 -15.81 29.15 -23.67
C ARG A 873 -16.16 30.52 -23.10
N ALA A 874 -15.16 31.24 -22.58
CA ALA A 874 -15.32 32.59 -22.05
C ALA A 874 -15.81 33.56 -23.13
N SER A 875 -15.17 33.58 -24.31
CA SER A 875 -15.55 34.49 -25.40
C SER A 875 -16.95 34.19 -25.94
N LYS A 876 -17.30 32.91 -26.10
CA LYS A 876 -18.66 32.47 -26.48
C LYS A 876 -19.72 32.94 -25.48
N LYS A 877 -19.45 32.82 -24.18
CA LYS A 877 -20.37 33.28 -23.14
C LYS A 877 -20.54 34.80 -23.19
N LEU A 878 -19.44 35.57 -23.31
CA LEU A 878 -19.50 37.02 -23.42
C LEU A 878 -20.28 37.50 -24.65
N ARG A 879 -20.11 36.86 -25.81
CA ARG A 879 -20.89 37.20 -27.01
C ARG A 879 -22.38 36.91 -26.84
N THR A 880 -22.71 35.78 -26.23
CA THR A 880 -24.11 35.38 -26.01
C THR A 880 -24.83 36.37 -25.10
N ASP A 881 -24.13 36.92 -24.11
CA ASP A 881 -24.66 37.89 -23.15
C ASP A 881 -24.46 39.35 -23.59
N GLU A 882 -24.01 39.60 -24.84
CA GLU A 882 -23.65 40.92 -25.39
C GLU A 882 -22.61 41.73 -24.58
N LEU A 883 -21.79 41.06 -23.76
CA LEU A 883 -20.71 41.66 -22.97
C LEU A 883 -19.37 41.75 -23.74
N LEU A 884 -19.32 41.21 -24.96
CA LEU A 884 -18.23 41.35 -25.91
C LEU A 884 -18.81 41.30 -27.32
N LEU A 885 -18.62 42.37 -28.08
CA LEU A 885 -19.17 42.52 -29.42
C LEU A 885 -18.09 42.32 -30.49
N THR A 886 -18.36 41.42 -31.44
CA THR A 886 -17.53 41.15 -32.62
C THR A 886 -17.97 41.94 -33.86
N SER A 887 -19.17 42.54 -33.79
CA SER A 887 -19.72 43.43 -34.82
C SER A 887 -20.61 44.46 -34.14
N PHE A 888 -20.73 45.65 -34.73
CA PHE A 888 -21.51 46.74 -34.15
C PHE A 888 -22.26 47.52 -35.22
N ALA A 889 -23.56 47.73 -35.01
CA ALA A 889 -24.39 48.43 -35.98
C ALA A 889 -24.20 49.95 -35.88
N PRO A 890 -24.14 50.68 -37.01
CA PRO A 890 -23.99 52.13 -37.00
C PRO A 890 -25.12 52.88 -36.28
N THR A 891 -26.35 52.36 -36.36
CA THR A 891 -27.52 52.91 -35.64
C THR A 891 -27.37 52.77 -34.13
N ARG A 892 -26.80 51.67 -33.64
CA ARG A 892 -26.50 51.47 -32.21
C ARG A 892 -25.36 52.38 -31.75
N LEU A 893 -24.35 52.60 -32.61
CA LEU A 893 -23.32 53.60 -32.35
C LEU A 893 -23.91 55.00 -32.19
N ARG A 894 -24.83 55.39 -33.08
CA ARG A 894 -25.56 56.65 -32.98
C ARG A 894 -26.35 56.76 -31.68
N MET A 895 -27.06 55.71 -31.28
CA MET A 895 -27.79 55.68 -30.00
C MET A 895 -26.85 55.91 -28.80
N GLU A 896 -25.67 55.28 -28.77
CA GLU A 896 -24.69 55.50 -27.69
C GLU A 896 -24.10 56.91 -27.70
N LEU A 897 -23.81 57.47 -28.89
CA LEU A 897 -23.33 58.85 -29.06
C LEU A 897 -24.33 59.89 -28.54
N ASP A 898 -25.63 59.62 -28.63
CA ASP A 898 -26.69 60.51 -28.16
C ASP A 898 -27.05 60.27 -26.68
N ARG A 899 -27.04 59.00 -26.24
CA ARG A 899 -27.37 58.60 -24.87
C ARG A 899 -26.32 59.07 -23.86
N VAL A 900 -25.05 58.98 -24.24
CA VAL A 900 -23.90 59.40 -23.45
C VAL A 900 -23.32 60.66 -24.11
N PRO A 901 -22.85 61.69 -23.38
CA PRO A 901 -22.29 62.90 -23.98
C PRO A 901 -20.92 62.66 -24.63
N LEU A 902 -20.86 61.81 -25.66
CA LEU A 902 -19.66 61.49 -26.44
C LEU A 902 -19.39 62.55 -27.52
N TRP A 903 -20.43 63.28 -27.94
CA TRP A 903 -20.30 64.49 -28.76
C TRP A 903 -19.56 65.59 -27.99
N ARG A 904 -18.53 66.18 -28.62
CA ARG A 904 -17.76 67.30 -28.06
C ARG A 904 -18.08 68.56 -28.84
N GLY A 905 -19.27 69.10 -28.60
CA GLY A 905 -19.87 70.12 -29.46
C GLY A 905 -20.62 69.46 -30.63
N ASP A 906 -20.19 69.74 -31.86
CA ASP A 906 -20.87 69.27 -33.08
C ASP A 906 -20.19 68.08 -33.77
N HIS A 907 -19.06 67.63 -33.24
CA HIS A 907 -18.31 66.49 -33.76
C HIS A 907 -17.59 65.70 -32.65
N VAL A 908 -17.02 64.55 -33.01
CA VAL A 908 -16.11 63.77 -32.17
C VAL A 908 -15.02 63.13 -33.04
N ALA A 909 -13.76 63.18 -32.58
CA ALA A 909 -12.66 62.54 -33.29
C ALA A 909 -12.73 61.01 -33.19
N VAL A 910 -12.46 60.29 -34.28
CA VAL A 910 -12.49 58.81 -34.33
C VAL A 910 -11.59 58.19 -33.27
N ARG A 911 -10.34 58.65 -33.18
CA ARG A 911 -9.38 58.18 -32.16
C ARG A 911 -9.94 58.32 -30.75
N GLN A 912 -10.54 59.47 -30.46
CA GLN A 912 -11.07 59.75 -29.14
C GLN A 912 -12.26 58.83 -28.81
N LEU A 913 -13.06 58.49 -29.81
CA LEU A 913 -14.16 57.53 -29.67
C LEU A 913 -13.64 56.12 -29.37
N VAL A 914 -12.59 55.68 -30.06
CA VAL A 914 -11.91 54.41 -29.76
C VAL A 914 -11.38 54.40 -28.32
N GLU A 915 -10.74 55.49 -27.88
CA GLU A 915 -10.27 55.66 -26.49
C GLU A 915 -11.44 55.63 -25.49
N ASP A 916 -12.57 56.30 -25.78
CA ASP A 916 -13.74 56.36 -24.90
C ASP A 916 -14.36 54.97 -24.71
N PHE A 917 -14.60 54.22 -25.79
CA PHE A 917 -15.14 52.85 -25.74
C PHE A 917 -14.21 51.87 -25.04
N ALA A 918 -12.89 52.04 -25.15
CA ALA A 918 -11.92 51.24 -24.42
C ALA A 918 -11.80 51.65 -22.93
N ARG A 919 -12.11 52.90 -22.58
CA ARG A 919 -11.93 53.47 -21.23
C ARG A 919 -13.12 53.27 -20.30
N TYR A 920 -14.33 53.43 -20.80
CA TYR A 920 -15.53 53.53 -19.96
C TYR A 920 -16.33 52.22 -19.93
N LEU A 921 -16.51 51.67 -18.72
CA LEU A 921 -17.19 50.38 -18.49
C LEU A 921 -18.70 50.39 -18.75
N TYR A 922 -19.29 51.59 -18.87
CA TYR A 922 -20.70 51.76 -19.23
C TYR A 922 -20.94 51.78 -20.74
N LEU A 923 -19.89 51.77 -21.56
CA LEU A 923 -19.99 51.63 -23.01
C LEU A 923 -19.81 50.16 -23.43
N PRO A 924 -20.39 49.75 -24.57
CA PRO A 924 -20.18 48.42 -25.12
C PRO A 924 -18.70 48.05 -25.27
N ARG A 925 -18.35 46.82 -24.91
CA ARG A 925 -16.99 46.28 -25.07
C ARG A 925 -16.84 45.63 -26.44
N PHE A 926 -15.80 45.99 -27.18
CA PHE A 926 -15.46 45.42 -28.48
C PHE A 926 -14.31 44.42 -28.38
N THR A 927 -14.26 43.45 -29.29
CA THR A 927 -13.10 42.55 -29.42
C THR A 927 -11.83 43.32 -29.77
N ASP A 928 -11.93 44.27 -30.69
CA ASP A 928 -10.86 45.16 -31.11
C ASP A 928 -11.43 46.49 -31.62
N SER A 929 -10.53 47.41 -31.97
CA SER A 929 -10.91 48.71 -32.50
C SER A 929 -11.58 48.64 -33.88
N ASN A 930 -11.33 47.59 -34.68
CA ASN A 930 -11.88 47.47 -36.02
C ASN A 930 -13.41 47.32 -35.98
N VAL A 931 -13.95 46.68 -34.95
CA VAL A 931 -15.41 46.59 -34.76
C VAL A 931 -16.07 47.97 -34.78
N LEU A 932 -15.46 48.96 -34.12
CA LEU A 932 -15.94 50.33 -34.10
C LEU A 932 -15.63 51.05 -35.43
N LEU A 933 -14.44 50.88 -36.00
CA LEU A 933 -14.06 51.49 -37.28
C LEU A 933 -14.97 51.04 -38.43
N HIS A 934 -15.34 49.76 -38.48
CA HIS A 934 -16.31 49.22 -39.43
C HIS A 934 -17.70 49.84 -39.21
N ALA A 935 -18.17 49.94 -37.95
CA ALA A 935 -19.44 50.60 -37.66
C ALA A 935 -19.47 52.09 -38.08
N ILE A 936 -18.32 52.79 -37.98
CA ILE A 936 -18.18 54.17 -38.46
C ILE A 936 -18.22 54.24 -39.99
N GLY A 937 -17.43 53.39 -40.67
CA GLY A 937 -17.39 53.32 -42.13
C GLY A 937 -18.75 52.97 -42.74
N ASP A 938 -19.41 51.95 -42.19
CA ASP A 938 -20.75 51.53 -42.57
C ASP A 938 -21.76 52.67 -42.33
N GLY A 939 -21.67 53.34 -41.18
CA GLY A 939 -22.54 54.47 -40.82
C GLY A 939 -22.46 55.65 -41.77
N ALA A 940 -21.25 56.04 -42.19
CA ALA A 940 -21.04 57.10 -43.17
C ALA A 940 -21.51 56.70 -44.58
N SER A 941 -21.57 55.40 -44.87
CA SER A 941 -22.02 54.87 -46.16
C SER A 941 -23.54 54.70 -46.30
N LEU A 942 -24.28 54.73 -45.18
CA LEU A 942 -25.74 54.59 -45.19
C LEU A 942 -26.40 55.69 -46.04
N LEU A 943 -27.34 55.33 -46.91
CA LEU A 943 -28.14 56.31 -47.65
C LEU A 943 -29.01 57.16 -46.71
N THR A 944 -29.40 56.60 -45.57
CA THR A 944 -30.18 57.26 -44.51
C THR A 944 -29.30 57.89 -43.42
N TRP A 945 -28.02 58.13 -43.67
CA TRP A 945 -27.06 58.63 -42.67
C TRP A 945 -27.54 59.90 -41.93
N SER A 946 -28.33 60.74 -42.60
CA SER A 946 -28.90 61.96 -42.04
C SER A 946 -29.95 61.72 -40.94
N GLN A 947 -30.58 60.55 -40.91
CA GLN A 947 -31.61 60.16 -39.93
C GLN A 947 -31.08 59.10 -38.96
N ASP A 948 -30.32 58.13 -39.47
CA ASP A 948 -29.99 56.90 -38.75
C ASP A 948 -28.54 56.84 -38.21
N SER A 949 -27.64 57.74 -38.63
CA SER A 949 -26.22 57.72 -38.21
C SER A 949 -25.60 59.13 -38.04
N PHE A 950 -24.59 59.47 -38.84
CA PHE A 950 -23.71 60.64 -38.71
C PHE A 950 -22.95 60.88 -40.03
N GLY A 951 -22.45 62.11 -40.20
CA GLY A 951 -21.51 62.44 -41.28
C GLY A 951 -20.07 62.15 -40.86
N PHE A 952 -19.16 62.02 -41.84
CA PHE A 952 -17.73 61.83 -41.60
C PHE A 952 -16.91 62.94 -42.28
N ALA A 953 -15.93 63.51 -41.59
CA ALA A 953 -15.01 64.51 -42.15
C ALA A 953 -13.55 64.13 -41.88
N ASP A 954 -12.66 64.42 -42.84
CA ASP A 954 -11.22 64.13 -42.71
C ASP A 954 -10.53 65.07 -41.70
N SER A 955 -10.97 66.33 -41.61
CA SER A 955 -10.46 67.31 -40.64
C SER A 955 -11.45 68.46 -40.36
N PHE A 956 -11.22 69.22 -39.29
CA PHE A 956 -11.98 70.43 -38.96
C PHE A 956 -11.08 71.66 -38.98
N ASP A 957 -11.49 72.71 -39.70
CA ASP A 957 -10.80 74.00 -39.76
C ASP A 957 -11.43 74.98 -38.77
N GLU A 958 -10.77 75.18 -37.62
CA GLU A 958 -11.28 76.04 -36.54
C GLU A 958 -11.38 77.52 -36.94
N ALA A 959 -10.49 78.01 -37.80
CA ALA A 959 -10.48 79.41 -38.23
C ALA A 959 -11.64 79.73 -39.18
N ALA A 960 -12.03 78.75 -40.01
CA ALA A 960 -13.14 78.87 -40.94
C ALA A 960 -14.47 78.29 -40.40
N GLY A 961 -14.46 77.61 -39.25
CA GLY A 961 -15.62 76.88 -38.71
C GLY A 961 -16.14 75.80 -39.67
N ARG A 962 -15.26 75.18 -40.47
CA ARG A 962 -15.63 74.33 -41.61
C ARG A 962 -15.03 72.92 -41.53
N TYR A 963 -15.83 71.90 -41.81
CA TYR A 963 -15.38 70.51 -41.94
C TYR A 963 -14.81 70.23 -43.34
N LYS A 964 -13.55 69.78 -43.43
CA LYS A 964 -12.88 69.45 -44.70
C LYS A 964 -13.07 67.97 -45.01
N GLY A 965 -13.39 67.68 -46.27
CA GLY A 965 -13.62 66.30 -46.73
C GLY A 965 -14.88 65.67 -46.13
N LEU A 966 -15.89 66.49 -45.78
CA LEU A 966 -17.16 66.05 -45.21
C LEU A 966 -17.97 65.21 -46.22
N ARG A 967 -18.40 64.03 -45.82
CA ARG A 967 -19.09 63.04 -46.64
C ARG A 967 -20.23 62.37 -45.85
N GLY A 968 -21.28 62.00 -46.56
CA GLY A 968 -22.38 61.17 -46.06
C GLY A 968 -23.07 60.44 -47.22
N GLY A 969 -23.38 59.16 -47.03
CA GLY A 969 -23.87 58.26 -48.09
C GLY A 969 -22.77 57.78 -49.06
N THR A 970 -21.50 57.83 -48.63
CA THR A 970 -20.34 57.39 -49.42
C THR A 970 -19.48 56.43 -48.60
N MET A 971 -18.89 55.43 -49.24
CA MET A 971 -18.04 54.45 -48.56
C MET A 971 -16.79 55.12 -47.96
N VAL A 972 -16.54 54.90 -46.67
CA VAL A 972 -15.35 55.35 -45.95
C VAL A 972 -14.62 54.12 -45.41
N MET A 973 -13.35 53.96 -45.78
CA MET A 973 -12.50 52.88 -45.27
C MET A 973 -11.58 53.42 -44.18
N LEU A 974 -11.75 52.91 -42.95
CA LEU A 974 -10.91 53.23 -41.81
C LEU A 974 -10.13 51.99 -41.39
N ASN A 975 -8.83 51.98 -41.68
CA ASN A 975 -7.94 50.85 -41.38
C ASN A 975 -6.93 51.14 -40.26
N ASP A 976 -6.94 52.38 -39.73
CA ASP A 976 -5.99 52.83 -38.71
C ASP A 976 -6.73 53.68 -37.66
N VAL A 977 -6.56 53.32 -36.39
CA VAL A 977 -7.11 54.03 -35.21
C VAL A 977 -6.52 55.45 -35.09
N HIS A 978 -5.36 55.69 -35.67
CA HIS A 978 -4.69 56.99 -35.69
C HIS A 978 -5.03 57.85 -36.91
N ALA A 979 -5.86 57.35 -37.84
CA ALA A 979 -6.27 58.14 -38.99
C ALA A 979 -7.02 59.41 -38.54
N PRO A 980 -6.68 60.59 -39.09
CA PRO A 980 -7.44 61.81 -38.81
C PRO A 980 -8.86 61.65 -39.36
N GLY A 981 -9.85 61.92 -38.52
CA GLY A 981 -11.24 61.75 -38.88
C GLY A 981 -12.18 62.19 -37.77
N PHE A 982 -13.30 62.78 -38.15
CA PHE A 982 -14.33 63.30 -37.26
C PHE A 982 -15.70 62.76 -37.66
N LEU A 983 -16.43 62.22 -36.69
CA LEU A 983 -17.87 62.04 -36.82
C LEU A 983 -18.52 63.38 -36.55
N VAL A 984 -19.45 63.79 -37.43
CA VAL A 984 -20.14 65.07 -37.36
C VAL A 984 -21.64 64.82 -37.19
N LYS A 985 -22.29 65.61 -36.32
CA LYS A 985 -23.74 65.52 -36.14
C LYS A 985 -24.47 65.68 -37.49
N PRO A 986 -25.46 64.83 -37.81
CA PRO A 986 -26.20 64.84 -39.06
C PRO A 986 -26.72 66.22 -39.48
N ASP A 987 -27.31 66.96 -38.56
CA ASP A 987 -27.86 68.30 -38.87
C ASP A 987 -26.78 69.30 -39.24
N VAL A 988 -25.62 69.24 -38.59
CA VAL A 988 -24.48 70.13 -38.86
C VAL A 988 -23.79 69.75 -40.18
N ALA A 989 -23.59 68.45 -40.39
CA ALA A 989 -23.04 67.93 -41.64
C ALA A 989 -23.94 68.27 -42.83
N ARG A 990 -25.26 68.09 -42.69
CA ARG A 990 -26.25 68.44 -43.72
C ARG A 990 -26.26 69.93 -44.00
N ALA A 991 -26.26 70.78 -42.97
CA ALA A 991 -26.25 72.24 -43.15
C ALA A 991 -25.02 72.72 -43.95
N GLN A 992 -23.83 72.16 -43.71
CA GLN A 992 -22.64 72.51 -44.49
C GLN A 992 -22.72 71.96 -45.92
N LEU A 993 -23.12 70.71 -46.13
CA LEU A 993 -23.26 70.12 -47.46
C LEU A 993 -24.29 70.86 -48.33
N ASP A 994 -25.40 71.28 -47.74
CA ASP A 994 -26.42 72.07 -48.43
C ASP A 994 -25.89 73.48 -48.77
N ALA A 995 -25.18 74.14 -47.84
CA ALA A 995 -24.57 75.45 -48.09
C ALA A 995 -23.50 75.40 -49.20
N GLU A 996 -22.66 74.36 -49.24
CA GLU A 996 -21.65 74.15 -50.29
C GLU A 996 -22.30 73.80 -51.64
N ARG A 997 -23.42 73.07 -51.64
CA ARG A 997 -24.19 72.79 -52.87
C ARG A 997 -24.82 74.06 -53.46
N VAL A 998 -25.27 74.98 -52.61
CA VAL A 998 -25.79 76.30 -53.03
C VAL A 998 -24.67 77.21 -53.52
N ALA A 999 -23.51 77.23 -52.84
CA ALA A 999 -22.35 78.04 -53.23
C ALA A 999 -21.79 77.64 -54.61
N THR A 1000 -21.71 76.33 -54.90
CA THR A 1000 -21.27 75.80 -56.20
C THR A 1000 -22.27 76.12 -57.34
N GLN A 1001 -23.54 76.42 -57.02
CA GLN A 1001 -24.54 76.86 -58.01
C GLN A 1001 -24.51 78.37 -58.28
N THR A 1002 -24.02 79.19 -57.34
CA THR A 1002 -23.90 80.66 -57.50
C THR A 1002 -22.65 81.13 -58.26
N ASP A 1003 -21.55 80.37 -58.25
CA ASP A 1003 -20.31 80.71 -59.00
C ASP A 1003 -20.38 80.39 -60.51
N GLY A 1004 -21.48 79.78 -61.00
CA GLY A 1004 -21.70 79.46 -62.42
C GLY A 1004 -22.33 80.57 -63.27
N ALA A 1005 -22.60 81.75 -62.71
CA ALA A 1005 -23.43 82.79 -63.35
C ALA A 1005 -22.86 84.22 -63.27
N ALA A 1006 -21.59 84.44 -63.67
CA ALA A 1006 -21.12 85.78 -64.05
C ALA A 1006 -19.83 85.71 -64.89
N GLY A 1007 -19.91 85.99 -66.19
CA GLY A 1007 -18.71 86.14 -67.02
C GLY A 1007 -18.91 86.05 -68.53
N ARG A 1008 -19.57 87.05 -69.13
CA ARG A 1008 -19.31 87.44 -70.53
C ARG A 1008 -19.03 88.95 -70.57
N PRO A 1009 -18.05 89.37 -71.38
CA PRO A 1009 -18.21 90.55 -72.20
C PRO A 1009 -18.08 90.24 -73.70
N SER A 1010 -18.97 90.86 -74.47
CA SER A 1010 -18.88 91.25 -75.88
C SER A 1010 -17.58 92.01 -76.20
N GLY A 1011 -17.03 92.11 -77.42
CA GLY A 1011 -17.37 91.81 -78.83
C GLY A 1011 -16.17 92.31 -79.67
N GLU A 1012 -15.83 91.75 -80.83
CA GLU A 1012 -16.08 92.29 -82.20
C GLU A 1012 -15.48 91.27 -83.20
N SER A 1013 -16.27 90.57 -84.02
CA SER A 1013 -16.73 90.90 -85.39
C SER A 1013 -15.71 90.66 -86.51
N THR A 1014 -15.98 89.67 -87.38
CA THR A 1014 -16.20 89.87 -88.84
C THR A 1014 -16.76 88.59 -89.52
N GLY A 1015 -17.96 88.73 -90.11
CA GLY A 1015 -18.52 88.12 -91.35
C GLY A 1015 -18.49 86.60 -91.52
N THR A 1016 -19.56 85.90 -91.91
CA THR A 1016 -20.57 86.26 -92.93
C THR A 1016 -21.83 85.37 -92.80
N ASP A 1017 -23.00 85.98 -93.04
CA ASP A 1017 -24.35 85.42 -93.23
C ASP A 1017 -24.54 84.74 -94.63
N PRO A 1018 -25.72 84.21 -95.05
CA PRO A 1018 -26.95 83.81 -94.32
C PRO A 1018 -27.66 82.50 -94.80
N GLN A 1019 -28.47 81.88 -93.91
CA GLN A 1019 -29.79 81.17 -94.08
C GLN A 1019 -30.10 80.14 -95.23
N PRO A 1020 -31.21 79.35 -95.17
CA PRO A 1020 -32.16 79.10 -94.07
C PRO A 1020 -32.39 77.59 -93.77
N GLY A 1021 -33.12 77.31 -92.69
CA GLY A 1021 -33.30 75.95 -92.16
C GLY A 1021 -34.20 75.01 -92.98
N THR A 1022 -34.14 73.72 -92.63
CA THR A 1022 -35.30 72.85 -92.37
C THR A 1022 -34.82 71.48 -91.87
N SER A 1023 -35.67 70.89 -91.04
CA SER A 1023 -35.65 69.53 -90.48
C SER A 1023 -35.03 68.42 -91.35
N SER A 1024 -34.25 67.53 -90.73
CA SER A 1024 -34.58 66.10 -90.56
C SER A 1024 -33.34 65.26 -90.24
N THR A 1025 -33.56 64.28 -89.38
CA THR A 1025 -32.77 63.07 -89.10
C THR A 1025 -31.74 62.67 -90.16
N LYS A 1026 -30.51 62.38 -89.73
CA LYS A 1026 -29.78 61.18 -90.15
C LYS A 1026 -28.65 60.83 -89.18
N THR A 1027 -28.76 59.61 -88.70
CA THR A 1027 -27.75 58.77 -88.07
C THR A 1027 -26.50 58.67 -88.94
N THR A 1028 -25.33 58.85 -88.34
CA THR A 1028 -24.07 58.34 -88.91
C THR A 1028 -23.22 57.74 -87.79
N GLN A 1029 -23.10 56.41 -87.81
CA GLN A 1029 -22.14 55.64 -87.03
C GLN A 1029 -20.71 55.83 -87.58
N GLN A 1030 -19.73 55.88 -86.69
CA GLN A 1030 -18.30 55.64 -86.93
C GLN A 1030 -17.70 54.88 -85.72
N PRO A 1031 -16.58 54.14 -85.89
CA PRO A 1031 -16.54 52.71 -85.61
C PRO A 1031 -16.09 52.37 -84.18
N ALA A 1032 -16.60 51.24 -83.67
CA ALA A 1032 -16.21 50.68 -82.39
C ALA A 1032 -14.74 50.24 -82.37
N ALA A 1033 -13.97 50.77 -81.43
CA ALA A 1033 -12.64 50.24 -81.10
C ALA A 1033 -12.77 48.83 -80.50
N THR A 1034 -12.02 47.88 -81.06
CA THR A 1034 -11.94 46.50 -80.60
C THR A 1034 -11.37 46.44 -79.18
N ARG A 1035 -12.12 45.83 -78.26
CA ARG A 1035 -11.72 45.62 -76.86
C ARG A 1035 -10.81 44.40 -76.73
N PRO A 1036 -9.78 44.42 -75.87
CA PRO A 1036 -8.92 43.25 -75.64
C PRO A 1036 -9.74 42.11 -75.02
N THR A 1037 -9.60 40.90 -75.57
CA THR A 1037 -10.39 39.72 -75.20
C THR A 1037 -9.62 38.68 -74.37
N ARG A 1038 -8.33 38.91 -74.08
CA ARG A 1038 -7.47 37.96 -73.36
C ARG A 1038 -6.46 38.70 -72.47
N PHE A 1039 -6.28 38.21 -71.24
CA PHE A 1039 -5.26 38.65 -70.29
C PHE A 1039 -4.24 37.52 -70.04
N HIS A 1040 -2.95 37.87 -69.93
CA HIS A 1040 -1.86 36.97 -69.56
C HIS A 1040 -0.82 37.75 -68.74
N GLY A 1041 -0.38 37.20 -67.61
CA GLY A 1041 0.64 37.81 -66.76
C GLY A 1041 1.34 36.77 -65.89
N ALA A 1042 2.61 36.99 -65.59
CA ALA A 1042 3.44 36.16 -64.70
C ALA A 1042 4.15 37.07 -63.69
N VAL A 1043 4.31 36.58 -62.46
CA VAL A 1043 4.98 37.31 -61.38
C VAL A 1043 5.77 36.34 -60.51
N VAL A 1044 7.01 36.68 -60.19
CA VAL A 1044 7.88 35.89 -59.32
C VAL A 1044 7.60 36.29 -57.87
N LEU A 1045 7.31 35.31 -57.01
CA LEU A 1045 6.98 35.54 -55.59
C LEU A 1045 8.19 35.28 -54.70
N ASP A 1046 8.31 36.05 -53.61
CA ASP A 1046 9.35 35.82 -52.59
C ASP A 1046 9.00 34.56 -51.77
N SER A 1047 9.97 33.63 -51.67
CA SER A 1047 9.80 32.34 -50.97
C SER A 1047 9.43 32.47 -49.49
N ASN A 1048 9.77 33.59 -48.84
CA ASN A 1048 9.42 33.84 -47.44
C ASN A 1048 8.05 34.50 -47.23
N ARG A 1049 7.38 34.92 -48.32
CA ARG A 1049 6.10 35.67 -48.25
C ARG A 1049 5.02 35.17 -49.22
N VAL A 1050 5.24 34.01 -49.84
CA VAL A 1050 4.36 33.40 -50.87
C VAL A 1050 2.87 33.48 -50.51
N GLY A 1051 2.48 33.17 -49.27
CA GLY A 1051 1.06 33.20 -48.87
C GLY A 1051 0.43 34.60 -48.90
N ARG A 1052 1.15 35.63 -48.44
CA ARG A 1052 0.66 37.01 -48.45
C ARG A 1052 0.60 37.55 -49.88
N ASP A 1053 1.63 37.29 -50.67
CA ASP A 1053 1.72 37.84 -52.02
C ASP A 1053 0.76 37.15 -52.99
N ALA A 1054 0.57 35.82 -52.85
CA ALA A 1054 -0.46 35.09 -53.60
C ALA A 1054 -1.88 35.54 -53.23
N SER A 1055 -2.15 35.83 -51.95
CA SER A 1055 -3.44 36.38 -51.53
C SER A 1055 -3.68 37.76 -52.13
N ARG A 1056 -2.65 38.62 -52.16
CA ARG A 1056 -2.76 39.93 -52.79
C ARG A 1056 -3.02 39.85 -54.30
N ILE A 1057 -2.42 38.89 -55.00
CA ILE A 1057 -2.72 38.64 -56.44
C ILE A 1057 -4.13 38.09 -56.63
N ALA A 1058 -4.60 37.26 -55.70
CA ALA A 1058 -5.97 36.76 -55.70
C ALA A 1058 -6.97 37.94 -55.59
N ASP A 1059 -6.72 38.85 -54.66
CA ASP A 1059 -7.61 39.97 -54.35
C ASP A 1059 -7.55 41.09 -55.38
N GLU A 1060 -6.36 41.41 -55.90
CA GLU A 1060 -6.12 42.60 -56.75
C GLU A 1060 -6.11 42.30 -58.26
N VAL A 1061 -6.06 41.02 -58.67
CA VAL A 1061 -6.01 40.66 -60.11
C VAL A 1061 -7.03 39.58 -60.45
N ILE A 1062 -7.01 38.46 -59.74
CA ILE A 1062 -7.89 37.32 -60.05
C ILE A 1062 -9.36 37.66 -59.76
N SER A 1063 -9.66 38.32 -58.64
CA SER A 1063 -11.03 38.70 -58.25
C SER A 1063 -11.72 39.56 -59.33
N HIS A 1064 -10.98 40.51 -59.91
CA HIS A 1064 -11.49 41.42 -60.94
C HIS A 1064 -11.71 40.70 -62.28
N LEU A 1065 -10.84 39.74 -62.65
CA LEU A 1065 -11.02 38.95 -63.87
C LEU A 1065 -12.13 37.89 -63.72
N ALA A 1066 -12.31 37.31 -62.53
CA ALA A 1066 -13.36 36.36 -62.22
C ALA A 1066 -14.75 37.02 -62.14
N GLY A 1067 -14.82 38.31 -61.80
CA GLY A 1067 -16.06 39.10 -61.80
C GLY A 1067 -16.64 39.40 -63.19
N LEU A 1068 -15.92 39.10 -64.27
CA LEU A 1068 -16.38 39.31 -65.64
C LEU A 1068 -17.29 38.16 -66.12
N VAL A 1069 -18.52 38.47 -66.49
CA VAL A 1069 -19.55 37.49 -66.91
C VAL A 1069 -19.08 36.70 -68.15
N GLY A 1070 -18.93 35.38 -67.99
CA GLY A 1070 -18.51 34.47 -69.06
C GLY A 1070 -16.99 34.27 -69.21
N ALA A 1071 -16.17 34.85 -68.34
CA ALA A 1071 -14.72 34.65 -68.36
C ALA A 1071 -14.32 33.23 -67.88
N SER A 1072 -13.47 32.55 -68.65
CA SER A 1072 -12.86 31.27 -68.26
C SER A 1072 -11.44 31.53 -67.76
N LEU A 1073 -11.24 31.41 -66.45
CA LEU A 1073 -9.96 31.69 -65.80
C LEU A 1073 -9.23 30.37 -65.51
N ARG A 1074 -7.96 30.28 -65.92
CA ARG A 1074 -7.04 29.21 -65.55
C ARG A 1074 -5.85 29.82 -64.81
N VAL A 1075 -5.62 29.38 -63.57
CA VAL A 1075 -4.48 29.79 -62.74
C VAL A 1075 -3.55 28.60 -62.58
N THR A 1076 -2.28 28.77 -62.92
CA THR A 1076 -1.23 27.75 -62.79
C THR A 1076 -0.20 28.26 -61.80
N ILE A 1077 0.20 27.43 -60.83
CA ILE A 1077 1.28 27.72 -59.89
C ILE A 1077 2.45 26.82 -60.27
N GLU A 1078 3.60 27.43 -60.54
CA GLU A 1078 4.87 26.75 -60.83
C GLU A 1078 5.85 27.01 -59.69
N VAL A 1079 6.53 25.96 -59.23
CA VAL A 1079 7.46 26.03 -58.10
C VAL A 1079 8.79 25.45 -58.56
N GLU A 1080 9.80 26.31 -58.64
CA GLU A 1080 11.17 25.97 -59.05
C GLU A 1080 12.13 26.21 -57.87
N ALA A 1081 13.03 25.27 -57.63
CA ALA A 1081 14.03 25.37 -56.58
C ALA A 1081 15.34 24.74 -57.04
N GLU A 1082 16.40 25.55 -57.09
CA GLU A 1082 17.76 25.11 -57.42
C GLU A 1082 18.52 24.80 -56.13
N ILE A 1083 19.00 23.56 -55.97
CA ILE A 1083 19.62 23.08 -54.73
C ILE A 1083 21.03 22.54 -55.06
N PRO A 1084 22.08 23.39 -54.99
CA PRO A 1084 23.40 23.06 -55.52
C PRO A 1084 24.12 21.88 -54.86
N SER A 1085 23.71 21.50 -53.65
CA SER A 1085 24.36 20.43 -52.85
C SER A 1085 23.61 19.09 -52.92
N GLY A 1086 22.59 18.98 -53.78
CA GLY A 1086 21.69 17.83 -53.84
C GLY A 1086 20.60 17.85 -52.75
N VAL A 1087 19.48 17.17 -53.01
CA VAL A 1087 18.32 17.13 -52.11
C VAL A 1087 18.34 15.84 -51.27
N PRO A 1088 18.27 15.92 -49.92
CA PRO A 1088 18.23 14.73 -49.06
C PRO A 1088 17.00 13.84 -49.30
N ASP A 1089 17.16 12.51 -49.25
CA ASP A 1089 16.12 11.52 -49.57
C ASP A 1089 14.83 11.65 -48.76
N ASN A 1090 14.94 12.03 -47.47
CA ASN A 1090 13.77 12.25 -46.62
C ASN A 1090 12.92 13.44 -47.09
N VAL A 1091 13.56 14.47 -47.65
CA VAL A 1091 12.89 15.64 -48.23
C VAL A 1091 12.29 15.28 -49.59
N VAL A 1092 13.01 14.55 -50.44
CA VAL A 1092 12.50 14.05 -51.73
C VAL A 1092 11.22 13.23 -51.53
N ARG A 1093 11.22 12.31 -50.55
CA ARG A 1093 10.03 11.50 -50.22
C ARG A 1093 8.87 12.36 -49.74
N THR A 1094 9.13 13.27 -48.80
CA THR A 1094 8.09 14.14 -48.21
C THR A 1094 7.45 15.06 -49.24
N VAL A 1095 8.25 15.70 -50.10
CA VAL A 1095 7.76 16.60 -51.15
C VAL A 1095 7.00 15.82 -52.22
N THR A 1096 7.50 14.65 -52.65
CA THR A 1096 6.81 13.82 -53.65
C THR A 1096 5.45 13.31 -53.13
N GLU A 1097 5.37 12.89 -51.87
CA GLU A 1097 4.13 12.41 -51.25
C GLU A 1097 3.11 13.55 -51.09
N ASN A 1098 3.55 14.71 -50.62
CA ASN A 1098 2.69 15.89 -50.49
C ASN A 1098 2.20 16.41 -51.84
N SER A 1099 3.06 16.41 -52.87
CA SER A 1099 2.68 16.82 -54.24
C SER A 1099 1.60 15.90 -54.83
N ARG A 1100 1.63 14.60 -54.52
CA ARG A 1100 0.55 13.67 -54.90
C ARG A 1100 -0.74 13.95 -54.14
N THR A 1101 -0.68 14.17 -52.83
CA THR A 1101 -1.87 14.49 -52.01
C THR A 1101 -2.51 15.82 -52.41
N LEU A 1102 -1.69 16.80 -52.78
CA LEU A 1102 -2.12 18.12 -53.27
C LEU A 1102 -2.44 18.14 -54.78
N LYS A 1103 -2.38 16.98 -55.46
CA LYS A 1103 -2.77 16.78 -56.86
C LYS A 1103 -2.00 17.64 -57.87
N PHE A 1104 -0.69 17.82 -57.68
CA PHE A 1104 0.17 18.48 -58.67
C PHE A 1104 0.13 17.71 -60.00
N THR A 1105 -0.20 18.39 -61.10
CA THR A 1105 -0.35 17.78 -62.43
C THR A 1105 0.97 17.35 -63.06
N SER A 1106 2.09 17.97 -62.69
CA SER A 1106 3.47 17.59 -63.06
C SER A 1106 4.38 17.89 -61.87
N HIS A 1107 5.18 16.92 -61.43
CA HIS A 1107 6.15 17.07 -60.34
C HIS A 1107 7.24 15.98 -60.42
N GLY A 1108 8.48 16.34 -60.12
CA GLY A 1108 9.62 15.43 -60.11
C GLY A 1108 10.89 16.17 -59.69
N PHE A 1109 11.87 15.45 -59.15
CA PHE A 1109 13.23 15.98 -58.97
C PHE A 1109 14.05 15.51 -60.18
N GLU A 1110 14.73 16.44 -60.84
CA GLU A 1110 15.61 16.14 -61.96
C GLU A 1110 17.05 16.07 -61.45
N SER A 1111 17.83 15.14 -62.00
CA SER A 1111 19.27 15.05 -61.75
C SER A 1111 19.96 15.64 -62.96
N GLU A 1112 20.84 16.62 -62.77
CA GLU A 1112 21.78 17.04 -63.82
C GLU A 1112 22.77 15.92 -64.17
#